data_AF-A0A522EVH7-F1
#
_entry.id   AF-A0A522EVH7-F1
#
_cell.length_a   1.000
_cell.length_b   1.000
_cell.length_c   1.000
_cell.angle_alpha   90.00
_cell.angle_beta   90.00
_cell.angle_gamma   90.00
#
_symmetry.space_group_name_H-M   'P 1'
#
loop_
_entity.id
_entity.type
_entity.pdbx_description
1 polymer ?
#
loop_
_entity_poly.entity_id
_entity_poly.type
_entity_poly.pdbx_seq_one_letter_code
_entity_poly.pdbx_strand_id
1 'polypeptide(L)'
;MPGQGAAKPFTLTMLGTDTVYTPALKQKNAPKDGDYPKGETLSLISTEIKTSAPPLISSNTPVAYTAPEIEVINGPTTLGTEVGDRIGRGVASILKAISRGQRPINIIAHSRGAVESILIAHEIEALQLLIKEATDLNSLIKALEDQQKARLANKTSNTPDIFAILKDQLKEQMTGKTQDKETFFTDLKNNFPEVSINLFAIDPVPGDVRPITWYDSRFYTVPRVVRNAEFLFYENERTDWGFTPLCPDPTKNAPEQRVRYLTIPGHHGTGSAGSNRSQTKKNVSPLGTKATDVQKLLLFKLLDFLGTHGVEFRELELFAEGRALGRRSALKNKEGKFDFPAIYRKLYSDLIKNRKAYQAYNQTSYAMMGVLKDDRRLFRRDGYTKFRNRFNLGTGYINDEHAQLMQEYFFKKLGLNNVEQNSLLAVVQSATRVLVSNIQSFQANPNPSLFASMMRSTLGTALPLLTEPNVRKDVINSFGVLVNRVSNKYLTSDWYSEEKIAEKKELFKAITQMISQLKALRDEDSNEVTQSFVASLLFKIASGIKTTVDQQNIRLKNEIDRLTADPLQSYINELVLKLKNVEDKSKNDATVASIFADPNYILLKDSPLESKMQFILSELVKALPEQSKDYSVERLLSEFNAYQEIYKDELVDFINLYEQIQIFIQDLDALGGLDPSLKPQYAVTERILLNNAQLLIPVAARRFYSNKAGISENTVMADNFQGQVERYAILHYGAKNPLVALKEASEQNANQLKNNYIANLNSREKAEHLLLIQNTLIPKTQIYHDELMLITDVDPDELVILERKKAYLKELLDILDKPEVDSSTRVEQFYTRLNFYELKLGEHRDARWKRYTKNVLFAGLTLITGILPGLLALLIYINMGETSGKSIWFWQSRGENIVNDLKQHQPLGLNIDPNKGPQI
;
A
#
# COMPACT_ATOMS: atom_id res chain seq x y z
N MET A 1 8.91 52.05 17.02
CA MET A 1 8.35 51.00 17.90
C MET A 1 9.51 50.31 18.59
N PRO A 2 9.51 50.18 19.93
CA PRO A 2 10.55 49.44 20.65
C PRO A 2 10.53 47.97 20.20
N GLY A 3 11.71 47.38 19.98
CA GLY A 3 11.85 46.04 19.40
C GLY A 3 11.10 44.98 20.19
N GLN A 4 10.17 44.29 19.51
CA GLN A 4 9.54 43.09 20.04
C GLN A 4 10.63 42.01 20.22
N GLY A 5 11.03 41.77 21.47
CA GLY A 5 11.82 40.58 21.80
C GLY A 5 11.07 39.32 21.37
N ALA A 6 11.79 38.31 20.91
CA ALA A 6 11.21 37.03 20.51
C ALA A 6 10.27 36.49 21.60
N ALA A 7 9.06 36.05 21.20
CA ALA A 7 8.07 35.53 22.14
C ALA A 7 8.62 34.31 22.88
N LYS A 8 8.48 34.28 24.21
CA LYS A 8 9.00 33.19 25.05
C LYS A 8 8.18 31.91 24.84
N PRO A 9 8.80 30.73 24.70
CA PRO A 9 8.06 29.48 24.56
C PRO A 9 7.55 28.96 25.91
N PHE A 10 6.58 28.04 25.84
CA PHE A 10 6.15 27.17 26.93
C PHE A 10 6.19 25.71 26.47
N THR A 11 6.57 24.78 27.33
CA THR A 11 6.61 23.34 27.01
C THR A 11 5.64 22.55 27.88
N LEU A 12 4.76 21.78 27.25
CA LEU A 12 3.89 20.81 27.90
C LEU A 12 4.41 19.39 27.59
N THR A 13 4.68 18.62 28.64
CA THR A 13 5.08 17.22 28.52
C THR A 13 3.92 16.32 28.96
N MET A 14 3.42 15.50 28.04
CA MET A 14 2.33 14.54 28.29
C MET A 14 2.87 13.11 28.31
N LEU A 15 2.92 12.48 29.49
CA LEU A 15 3.45 11.13 29.65
C LEU A 15 2.44 10.05 29.19
N GLY A 16 2.97 8.88 28.82
CA GLY A 16 2.19 7.75 28.33
C GLY A 16 1.43 6.99 29.42
N THR A 17 0.62 6.01 29.01
CA THR A 17 -0.15 5.16 29.94
C THR A 17 0.74 4.57 31.05
N ASP A 18 0.26 4.64 32.30
CA ASP A 18 0.94 4.22 33.52
C ASP A 18 2.37 4.79 33.71
N THR A 19 2.70 5.85 32.97
CA THR A 19 4.01 6.49 33.03
C THR A 19 3.96 7.69 33.96
N VAL A 20 4.79 7.63 34.99
CA VAL A 20 4.97 8.70 35.98
C VAL A 20 6.33 9.37 35.80
N TYR A 21 6.40 10.65 36.18
CA TYR A 21 7.60 11.46 36.11
C TYR A 21 8.80 10.79 36.81
N THR A 22 9.75 10.31 36.00
CA THR A 22 10.89 9.49 36.47
C THR A 22 12.21 10.02 35.88
N PRO A 23 12.72 11.19 36.33
CA PRO A 23 13.90 11.84 35.76
C PRO A 23 15.24 11.26 36.27
N ALA A 24 15.23 10.24 37.14
CA ALA A 24 16.44 9.79 37.83
C ALA A 24 17.37 8.97 36.91
N LEU A 25 18.60 9.48 36.68
CA LEU A 25 19.69 8.72 36.09
C LEU A 25 20.36 7.84 37.17
N LYS A 26 20.34 6.51 37.02
CA LYS A 26 21.08 5.61 37.92
C LYS A 26 22.57 5.98 37.94
N GLN A 27 23.16 6.05 39.14
CA GLN A 27 24.61 5.99 39.32
C GLN A 27 25.10 4.58 38.96
N LYS A 28 26.37 4.44 38.58
CA LYS A 28 26.99 3.26 37.92
C LYS A 28 26.77 1.89 38.63
N ASN A 29 26.31 1.86 39.88
CA ASN A 29 26.21 0.68 40.76
C ASN A 29 24.83 0.43 41.41
N ALA A 30 23.76 1.13 41.02
CA ALA A 30 22.42 0.86 41.58
C ALA A 30 21.80 -0.45 41.01
N PRO A 31 20.97 -1.19 41.80
CA PRO A 31 20.29 -2.41 41.34
C PRO A 31 19.57 -2.21 40.00
N LYS A 32 19.54 -3.23 39.14
CA LYS A 32 18.92 -3.17 37.79
C LYS A 32 17.39 -3.10 37.81
N ASP A 33 16.77 -2.98 38.97
CA ASP A 33 15.31 -3.09 39.13
C ASP A 33 14.61 -1.77 38.79
N GLY A 34 13.46 -1.87 38.11
CA GLY A 34 12.70 -0.75 37.55
C GLY A 34 12.62 -0.77 36.02
N ASP A 35 11.50 -0.25 35.49
CA ASP A 35 11.20 -0.22 34.06
C ASP A 35 12.03 0.85 33.29
N TYR A 36 12.52 1.88 34.00
CA TYR A 36 13.32 2.99 33.44
C TYR A 36 14.74 3.06 34.07
N PRO A 37 15.65 2.14 33.72
CA PRO A 37 16.96 2.05 34.38
C PRO A 37 17.87 3.26 34.12
N LYS A 38 17.54 4.11 33.15
CA LYS A 38 18.28 5.34 32.82
C LYS A 38 17.38 6.58 32.89
N GLY A 39 16.30 6.54 33.65
CA GLY A 39 15.27 7.56 33.62
C GLY A 39 14.35 7.42 32.39
N GLU A 40 13.14 7.95 32.51
CA GLU A 40 12.17 8.03 31.43
C GLU A 40 12.47 9.25 30.56
N THR A 41 12.51 9.07 29.24
CA THR A 41 13.05 10.05 28.28
C THR A 41 12.37 11.42 28.31
N LEU A 42 11.04 11.48 28.38
CA LEU A 42 10.32 12.75 28.43
C LEU A 42 10.54 13.46 29.78
N SER A 43 10.61 12.69 30.87
CA SER A 43 10.93 13.19 32.21
C SER A 43 12.35 13.78 32.29
N LEU A 44 13.32 13.08 31.68
CA LEU A 44 14.71 13.53 31.61
C LEU A 44 14.83 14.86 30.87
N ILE A 45 14.34 14.93 29.63
CA ILE A 45 14.47 16.15 28.83
C ILE A 45 13.75 17.34 29.48
N SER A 46 12.62 17.09 30.15
CA SER A 46 11.87 18.10 30.89
C SER A 46 12.68 18.72 32.02
N THR A 47 13.52 17.93 32.70
CA THR A 47 14.41 18.42 33.78
C THR A 47 15.54 19.32 33.25
N GLU A 48 15.95 19.11 32.00
CA GLU A 48 17.04 19.86 31.37
C GLU A 48 16.59 21.24 30.87
N ILE A 49 15.27 21.51 30.80
CA ILE A 49 14.75 22.83 30.40
C ILE A 49 15.15 23.88 31.44
N LYS A 50 15.66 25.01 30.96
CA LYS A 50 16.00 26.15 31.81
C LYS A 50 14.72 26.82 32.28
N THR A 51 14.60 27.01 33.60
CA THR A 51 13.41 27.62 34.21
C THR A 51 13.79 28.88 34.97
N SER A 52 12.92 29.89 34.96
CA SER A 52 13.17 31.15 35.68
C SER A 52 13.02 31.02 37.19
N ALA A 53 12.30 29.97 37.64
CA ALA A 53 12.05 29.67 39.04
C ALA A 53 12.37 28.19 39.33
N PRO A 54 12.69 27.84 40.59
CA PRO A 54 12.77 26.46 41.03
C PRO A 54 11.45 25.72 40.71
N PRO A 55 11.51 24.58 39.99
CA PRO A 55 10.32 23.80 39.68
C PRO A 55 9.69 23.22 40.94
N LEU A 56 8.36 23.23 40.99
CA LEU A 56 7.58 22.49 41.98
C LEU A 56 7.47 21.02 41.54
N ILE A 57 7.80 20.09 42.44
CA ILE A 57 7.78 18.65 42.18
C ILE A 57 6.76 17.99 43.11
N SER A 58 5.81 17.27 42.55
CA SER A 58 4.80 16.54 43.31
C SER A 58 4.53 15.18 42.67
N SER A 59 5.16 14.13 43.21
CA SER A 59 5.08 12.77 42.66
C SER A 59 3.68 12.14 42.73
N ASN A 60 2.81 12.67 43.59
CA ASN A 60 1.50 12.07 43.89
C ASN A 60 0.33 12.81 43.22
N THR A 61 0.61 13.77 42.35
CA THR A 61 -0.42 14.52 41.63
C THR A 61 -0.30 14.29 40.12
N PRO A 62 -1.39 14.48 39.36
CA PRO A 62 -1.35 14.38 37.90
C PRO A 62 -0.32 15.32 37.26
N VAL A 63 -0.19 16.55 37.79
CA VAL A 63 0.88 17.48 37.40
C VAL A 63 2.07 17.23 38.32
N ALA A 64 3.15 16.68 37.78
CA ALA A 64 4.26 16.17 38.57
C ALA A 64 5.45 17.13 38.68
N TYR A 65 5.60 18.01 37.70
CA TYR A 65 6.69 18.98 37.61
C TYR A 65 6.18 20.26 36.97
N THR A 66 6.34 21.41 37.64
CA THR A 66 5.76 22.68 37.20
C THR A 66 6.73 23.83 37.40
N ALA A 67 6.91 24.63 36.35
CA ALA A 67 7.60 25.91 36.35
C ALA A 67 6.97 26.83 35.27
N PRO A 68 7.28 28.14 35.25
CA PRO A 68 6.69 29.06 34.26
C PRO A 68 6.90 28.65 32.80
N GLU A 69 8.02 28.01 32.49
CA GLU A 69 8.40 27.56 31.15
C GLU A 69 7.92 26.14 30.79
N ILE A 70 7.53 25.32 31.79
CA ILE A 70 7.27 23.91 31.57
C ILE A 70 6.28 23.30 32.57
N GLU A 71 5.40 22.42 32.08
CA GLU A 71 4.64 21.50 32.92
C GLU A 71 4.75 20.06 32.43
N VAL A 72 4.86 19.11 33.36
CA VAL A 72 4.84 17.66 33.09
C VAL A 72 3.61 17.04 33.73
N ILE A 73 2.81 16.39 32.90
CA ILE A 73 1.60 15.69 33.31
C ILE A 73 1.83 14.19 33.22
N ASN A 74 1.65 13.49 34.34
CA ASN A 74 1.67 12.03 34.42
C ASN A 74 0.56 11.43 33.56
N GLY A 75 0.85 10.29 32.94
CA GLY A 75 -0.12 9.68 32.05
C GLY A 75 -1.34 9.13 32.78
N PRO A 76 -2.39 8.76 32.02
CA PRO A 76 -3.55 8.07 32.56
C PRO A 76 -3.19 6.62 32.91
N THR A 77 -3.99 6.00 33.76
CA THR A 77 -3.95 4.56 34.01
C THR A 77 -4.30 3.75 32.76
N THR A 78 -3.96 2.45 32.74
CA THR A 78 -4.36 1.51 31.65
C THR A 78 -5.84 1.61 31.28
N LEU A 79 -6.74 1.80 32.24
CA LEU A 79 -8.19 1.91 31.99
C LEU A 79 -8.59 3.19 31.25
N GLY A 80 -7.74 4.22 31.24
CA GLY A 80 -8.00 5.47 30.51
C GLY A 80 -9.12 6.34 31.10
N THR A 81 -9.62 6.05 32.31
CA THR A 81 -10.70 6.81 32.95
C THR A 81 -10.32 8.27 33.23
N GLU A 82 -9.03 8.57 33.27
CA GLU A 82 -8.47 9.89 33.59
C GLU A 82 -8.10 10.71 32.35
N VAL A 83 -8.34 10.20 31.13
CA VAL A 83 -7.96 10.88 29.87
C VAL A 83 -8.54 12.31 29.82
N GLY A 84 -9.80 12.47 30.22
CA GLY A 84 -10.42 13.80 30.29
C GLY A 84 -9.76 14.75 31.28
N ASP A 85 -9.27 14.23 32.41
CA ASP A 85 -8.51 15.01 33.40
C ASP A 85 -7.16 15.46 32.83
N ARG A 86 -6.43 14.58 32.15
CA ARG A 86 -5.13 14.92 31.55
C ARG A 86 -5.27 15.98 30.46
N ILE A 87 -6.27 15.84 29.58
CA ILE A 87 -6.57 16.85 28.55
C ILE A 87 -6.98 18.18 29.19
N GLY A 88 -7.91 18.17 30.15
CA GLY A 88 -8.38 19.38 30.83
C GLY A 88 -7.25 20.16 31.52
N ARG A 89 -6.33 19.45 32.19
CA ARG A 89 -5.13 20.04 32.77
C ARG A 89 -4.21 20.62 31.70
N GLY A 90 -3.89 19.86 30.65
CA GLY A 90 -3.03 20.34 29.56
C GLY A 90 -3.55 21.62 28.89
N VAL A 91 -4.87 21.70 28.64
CA VAL A 91 -5.51 22.92 28.13
C VAL A 91 -5.37 24.08 29.13
N ALA A 92 -5.63 23.84 30.42
CA ALA A 92 -5.49 24.86 31.45
C ALA A 92 -4.06 25.41 31.55
N SER A 93 -3.05 24.53 31.49
CA SER A 93 -1.63 24.88 31.52
C SER A 93 -1.25 25.79 30.35
N ILE A 94 -1.71 25.46 29.14
CA ILE A 94 -1.47 26.27 27.95
C ILE A 94 -2.18 27.62 28.05
N LEU A 95 -3.43 27.67 28.52
CA LEU A 95 -4.13 28.95 28.72
C LEU A 95 -3.40 29.86 29.71
N LYS A 96 -2.91 29.31 30.84
CA LYS A 96 -2.08 30.05 31.79
C LYS A 96 -0.77 30.54 31.16
N ALA A 97 -0.18 29.78 30.24
CA ALA A 97 1.01 30.20 29.51
C ALA A 97 0.73 31.33 28.51
N ILE A 98 -0.37 31.23 27.76
CA ILE A 98 -0.80 32.25 26.80
C ILE A 98 -1.09 33.58 27.52
N SER A 99 -1.72 33.54 28.70
CA SER A 99 -1.97 34.77 29.48
C SER A 99 -0.66 35.43 29.96
N ARG A 100 0.45 34.68 30.06
CA ARG A 100 1.78 35.23 30.35
C ARG A 100 2.52 35.73 29.10
N GLY A 101 1.88 35.73 27.93
CA GLY A 101 2.48 36.11 26.65
C GLY A 101 3.35 35.02 26.02
N GLN A 102 3.27 33.77 26.47
CA GLN A 102 3.96 32.65 25.84
C GLN A 102 3.13 32.16 24.64
N ARG A 103 3.65 32.37 23.43
CA ARG A 103 2.91 32.14 22.17
C ARG A 103 3.35 30.88 21.42
N PRO A 104 4.67 30.57 21.36
CA PRO A 104 5.11 29.25 20.91
C PRO A 104 4.84 28.23 22.03
N ILE A 105 3.96 27.27 21.75
CA ILE A 105 3.65 26.18 22.67
C ILE A 105 4.28 24.91 22.10
N ASN A 106 5.21 24.32 22.83
CA ASN A 106 5.83 23.05 22.47
C ASN A 106 5.14 21.94 23.26
N ILE A 107 4.72 20.87 22.58
CA ILE A 107 4.15 19.70 23.24
C ILE A 107 5.01 18.50 22.90
N ILE A 108 5.54 17.81 23.91
CA ILE A 108 6.26 16.54 23.75
C ILE A 108 5.47 15.44 24.45
N ALA A 109 5.25 14.33 23.76
CA ALA A 109 4.31 13.34 24.25
C ALA A 109 4.61 11.92 23.78
N HIS A 110 4.17 10.93 24.56
CA HIS A 110 4.32 9.50 24.24
C HIS A 110 3.01 8.75 24.46
N SER A 111 2.74 7.72 23.64
CA SER A 111 1.64 6.78 23.84
C SER A 111 0.28 7.50 23.90
N ARG A 112 -0.55 7.21 24.89
CA ARG A 112 -1.84 7.87 25.11
C ARG A 112 -1.71 9.37 25.34
N GLY A 113 -0.64 9.82 26.01
CA GLY A 113 -0.31 11.24 26.16
C GLY A 113 -0.14 11.96 24.82
N ALA A 114 0.34 11.26 23.78
CA ALA A 114 0.42 11.82 22.44
C ALA A 114 -0.95 11.94 21.75
N VAL A 115 -1.88 11.02 22.03
CA VAL A 115 -3.26 11.13 21.55
C VAL A 115 -4.01 12.26 22.27
N GLU A 116 -3.83 12.37 23.59
CA GLU A 116 -4.33 13.49 24.40
C GLU A 116 -3.80 14.83 23.85
N SER A 117 -2.52 14.89 23.47
CA SER A 117 -1.89 16.08 22.89
C SER A 117 -2.50 16.52 21.56
N ILE A 118 -2.91 15.56 20.71
CA ILE A 118 -3.65 15.86 19.48
C ILE A 118 -4.97 16.55 19.84
N LEU A 119 -5.72 16.03 20.82
CA LEU A 119 -6.97 16.66 21.24
C LEU A 119 -6.76 18.01 21.93
N ILE A 120 -5.74 18.15 22.79
CA ILE A 120 -5.36 19.43 23.39
C ILE A 120 -5.16 20.46 22.28
N ALA A 121 -4.43 20.12 21.21
CA ALA A 121 -4.24 21.04 20.08
C ALA A 121 -5.56 21.43 19.39
N HIS A 122 -6.51 20.51 19.23
CA HIS A 122 -7.85 20.82 18.71
C HIS A 122 -8.63 21.74 19.64
N GLU A 123 -8.53 21.56 20.96
CA GLU A 123 -9.17 22.47 21.93
C GLU A 123 -8.56 23.87 21.86
N ILE A 124 -7.23 23.99 21.76
CA ILE A 124 -6.57 25.28 21.62
C ILE A 124 -6.97 25.99 20.32
N GLU A 125 -7.09 25.27 19.20
CA GLU A 125 -7.60 25.85 17.95
C GLU A 125 -9.05 26.35 18.09
N ALA A 126 -9.93 25.56 18.72
CA ALA A 126 -11.31 25.96 18.97
C ALA A 126 -11.37 27.22 19.86
N LEU A 127 -10.58 27.24 20.94
CA LEU A 127 -10.43 28.40 21.82
C LEU A 127 -9.93 29.65 21.08
N GLN A 128 -8.98 29.50 20.16
CA GLN A 128 -8.46 30.60 19.32
C GLN A 128 -9.55 31.23 18.45
N LEU A 129 -10.55 30.45 18.04
CA LEU A 129 -11.70 30.94 17.29
C LEU A 129 -12.74 31.59 18.22
N LEU A 130 -13.10 30.90 19.31
CA LEU A 130 -14.12 31.37 20.25
C LEU A 130 -13.74 32.70 20.93
N ILE A 131 -12.46 32.89 21.26
CA ILE A 131 -12.01 34.08 21.99
C ILE A 131 -12.13 35.38 21.17
N LYS A 132 -12.22 35.30 19.84
CA LYS A 132 -12.42 36.46 18.97
C LYS A 132 -13.79 37.09 19.20
N GLU A 133 -14.81 36.25 19.35
CA GLU A 133 -16.20 36.64 19.53
C GLU A 133 -16.57 36.85 21.01
N ALA A 134 -15.82 36.25 21.95
CA ALA A 134 -16.07 36.40 23.37
C ALA A 134 -15.84 37.85 23.86
N THR A 135 -16.76 38.36 24.67
CA THR A 135 -16.68 39.70 25.28
C THR A 135 -15.96 39.69 26.62
N ASP A 136 -16.02 38.57 27.33
CA ASP A 136 -15.44 38.38 28.66
C ASP A 136 -15.13 36.89 28.92
N LEU A 137 -14.55 36.60 30.09
CA LEU A 137 -14.23 35.22 30.49
C LEU A 137 -15.49 34.34 30.63
N ASN A 138 -16.62 34.89 31.07
CA ASN A 138 -17.85 34.13 31.31
C ASN A 138 -18.49 33.66 29.99
N SER A 139 -18.52 34.53 28.98
CA SER A 139 -19.00 34.21 27.63
C SER A 139 -18.11 33.18 26.94
N LEU A 140 -16.78 33.28 27.09
CA LEU A 140 -15.85 32.26 26.60
C LEU A 140 -16.11 30.90 27.28
N ILE A 141 -16.25 30.89 28.61
CA ILE A 141 -16.54 29.68 29.39
C ILE A 141 -17.86 29.04 28.96
N LYS A 142 -18.91 29.86 28.76
CA LYS A 142 -20.20 29.37 28.29
C LYS A 142 -20.10 28.73 26.90
N ALA A 143 -19.37 29.36 25.98
CA ALA A 143 -19.15 28.80 24.66
C ALA A 143 -18.41 27.45 24.70
N LEU A 144 -17.43 27.31 25.61
CA LEU A 144 -16.75 26.03 25.84
C LEU A 144 -17.69 24.97 26.42
N GLU A 145 -18.53 25.35 27.37
CA GLU A 145 -19.53 24.43 27.95
C GLU A 145 -20.50 23.92 26.88
N ASP A 146 -21.01 24.82 26.05
CA ASP A 146 -21.94 24.49 24.95
C ASP A 146 -21.25 23.59 23.90
N GLN A 147 -20.00 23.89 23.55
CA GLN A 147 -19.18 23.04 22.67
C GLN A 147 -19.00 21.63 23.22
N GLN A 148 -18.70 21.49 24.52
CA GLN A 148 -18.52 20.15 25.12
C GLN A 148 -19.84 19.39 25.23
N LYS A 149 -20.94 20.05 25.59
CA LYS A 149 -22.29 19.44 25.57
C LYS A 149 -22.64 18.91 24.18
N ALA A 150 -22.38 19.69 23.13
CA ALA A 150 -22.62 19.28 21.75
C ALA A 150 -21.80 18.03 21.35
N ARG A 151 -20.56 17.93 21.83
CA ARG A 151 -19.71 16.75 21.59
C ARG A 151 -20.18 15.52 22.34
N LEU A 152 -20.55 15.65 23.62
CA LEU A 152 -21.08 14.54 24.41
C LEU A 152 -22.40 14.01 23.86
N ALA A 153 -23.22 14.87 23.23
CA ALA A 153 -24.43 14.46 22.53
C ALA A 153 -24.14 13.67 21.23
N ASN A 154 -22.95 13.83 20.66
CA ASN A 154 -22.54 13.18 19.42
C ASN A 154 -21.91 11.81 19.71
N LYS A 155 -22.58 10.72 19.28
CA LYS A 155 -22.14 9.32 19.49
C LYS A 155 -20.86 8.91 18.74
N THR A 156 -20.20 9.82 18.03
CA THR A 156 -18.97 9.56 17.27
C THR A 156 -17.68 9.74 18.08
N SER A 157 -17.79 10.07 19.37
CA SER A 157 -16.67 10.14 20.30
C SER A 157 -17.05 9.58 21.67
N ASN A 158 -16.10 8.95 22.35
CA ASN A 158 -16.21 8.63 23.78
C ASN A 158 -15.13 9.33 24.62
N THR A 159 -14.59 10.44 24.13
CA THR A 159 -13.73 11.33 24.93
C THR A 159 -14.49 11.85 26.15
N PRO A 160 -13.98 11.64 27.38
CA PRO A 160 -14.62 12.14 28.58
C PRO A 160 -14.70 13.67 28.62
N ASP A 161 -15.65 14.20 29.39
CA ASP A 161 -15.76 15.64 29.60
C ASP A 161 -14.48 16.20 30.24
N ILE A 162 -13.94 17.26 29.64
CA ILE A 162 -12.75 17.97 30.12
C ILE A 162 -13.12 19.27 30.85
N PHE A 163 -14.37 19.75 30.72
CA PHE A 163 -14.77 21.09 31.14
C PHE A 163 -14.78 21.23 32.66
N ALA A 164 -15.29 20.23 33.39
CA ALA A 164 -15.28 20.25 34.85
C ALA A 164 -13.86 20.42 35.41
N ILE A 165 -12.89 19.69 34.84
CA ILE A 165 -11.48 19.76 35.23
C ILE A 165 -10.87 21.11 34.82
N LEU A 166 -11.14 21.58 33.60
CA LEU A 166 -10.67 22.87 33.13
C LEU A 166 -11.14 24.01 34.05
N LYS A 167 -12.41 24.00 34.45
CA LYS A 167 -13.01 24.98 35.37
C LYS A 167 -12.34 24.94 36.74
N ASP A 168 -12.07 23.75 37.27
CA ASP A 168 -11.36 23.59 38.54
C ASP A 168 -9.92 24.12 38.46
N GLN A 169 -9.20 23.80 37.38
CA GLN A 169 -7.81 24.25 37.19
C GLN A 169 -7.67 25.75 36.94
N LEU A 170 -8.73 26.42 36.47
CA LEU A 170 -8.83 27.87 36.29
C LEU A 170 -9.61 28.56 37.42
N LYS A 171 -9.93 27.85 38.51
CA LYS A 171 -10.79 28.36 39.57
C LYS A 171 -10.29 29.68 40.14
N GLU A 172 -8.99 29.81 40.40
CA GLU A 172 -8.40 31.05 40.90
C GLU A 172 -8.63 32.23 39.95
N GLN A 173 -8.45 32.03 38.65
CA GLN A 173 -8.70 33.02 37.60
C GLN A 173 -10.20 33.29 37.42
N MET A 174 -11.06 32.36 37.80
CA MET A 174 -12.52 32.48 37.71
C MET A 174 -13.18 33.04 38.98
N THR A 175 -12.58 32.87 40.16
CA THR A 175 -13.13 33.27 41.46
C THR A 175 -12.32 34.37 42.14
N GLY A 176 -11.19 34.78 41.56
CA GLY A 176 -10.38 35.91 42.02
C GLY A 176 -11.11 37.25 41.97
N LYS A 177 -10.40 38.33 42.30
CA LYS A 177 -10.98 39.68 42.22
C LYS A 177 -11.37 39.99 40.77
N THR A 178 -12.43 40.78 40.55
CA THR A 178 -12.91 41.12 39.19
C THR A 178 -11.79 41.59 38.26
N GLN A 179 -10.88 42.42 38.79
CA GLN A 179 -9.70 42.90 38.07
C GLN A 179 -8.77 41.77 37.58
N ASP A 180 -8.58 40.72 38.39
CA ASP A 180 -7.71 39.59 38.02
C ASP A 180 -8.33 38.78 36.88
N LYS A 181 -9.66 38.63 36.87
CA LYS A 181 -10.39 37.92 35.81
C LYS A 181 -10.34 38.68 34.49
N GLU A 182 -10.57 40.00 34.55
CA GLU A 182 -10.52 40.89 33.39
C GLU A 182 -9.11 40.94 32.81
N THR A 183 -8.09 41.01 33.66
CA THR A 183 -6.68 40.99 33.25
C THR A 183 -6.35 39.67 32.55
N PHE A 184 -6.69 38.53 33.17
CA PHE A 184 -6.46 37.22 32.57
C PHE A 184 -7.14 37.06 31.20
N PHE A 185 -8.41 37.46 31.08
CA PHE A 185 -9.12 37.40 29.81
C PHE A 185 -8.53 38.35 28.76
N THR A 186 -8.17 39.57 29.14
CA THR A 186 -7.55 40.55 28.26
C THR A 186 -6.20 40.03 27.74
N ASP A 187 -5.39 39.45 28.62
CA ASP A 187 -4.10 38.86 28.25
C ASP A 187 -4.27 37.66 27.32
N LEU A 188 -5.25 36.80 27.58
CA LEU A 188 -5.59 35.71 26.66
C LEU A 188 -5.98 36.27 25.29
N LYS A 189 -6.92 37.22 25.24
CA LYS A 189 -7.45 37.78 23.98
C LYS A 189 -6.35 38.47 23.16
N ASN A 190 -5.41 39.14 23.82
CA ASN A 190 -4.29 39.81 23.17
C ASN A 190 -3.24 38.83 22.62
N ASN A 191 -2.99 37.70 23.29
CA ASN A 191 -1.92 36.79 22.92
C ASN A 191 -2.38 35.62 22.04
N PHE A 192 -3.63 35.16 22.15
CA PHE A 192 -4.16 34.01 21.41
C PHE A 192 -4.00 34.07 19.88
N PRO A 193 -4.21 35.23 19.20
CA PRO A 193 -4.13 35.29 17.74
C PRO A 193 -2.80 34.83 17.15
N GLU A 194 -1.71 34.95 17.91
CA GLU A 194 -0.35 34.57 17.50
C GLU A 194 0.11 33.21 18.05
N VAL A 195 -0.76 32.49 18.75
CA VAL A 195 -0.43 31.18 19.33
C VAL A 195 -0.20 30.16 18.23
N SER A 196 0.88 29.39 18.40
CA SER A 196 1.25 28.26 17.54
C SER A 196 1.70 27.08 18.37
N ILE A 197 1.39 25.87 17.92
CA ILE A 197 1.84 24.63 18.56
C ILE A 197 2.93 23.95 17.72
N ASN A 198 3.97 23.45 18.39
CA ASN A 198 4.93 22.51 17.83
C ASN A 198 4.78 21.18 18.59
N LEU A 199 4.44 20.10 17.89
CA LEU A 199 4.12 18.80 18.49
C LEU A 199 5.20 17.76 18.17
N PHE A 200 5.76 17.13 19.19
CA PHE A 200 6.60 15.94 19.04
C PHE A 200 5.92 14.75 19.71
N ALA A 201 5.32 13.89 18.90
CA ALA A 201 4.49 12.79 19.35
C ALA A 201 5.18 11.43 19.08
N ILE A 202 5.36 10.64 20.13
CA ILE A 202 5.98 9.32 20.05
C ILE A 202 4.88 8.28 20.17
N ASP A 203 4.71 7.49 19.12
CA ASP A 203 3.87 6.30 19.04
C ASP A 203 2.47 6.50 19.65
N PRO A 204 1.66 7.41 19.08
CA PRO A 204 0.37 7.81 19.65
C PRO A 204 -0.63 6.64 19.64
N VAL A 205 -0.99 6.09 20.80
CA VAL A 205 -1.83 4.89 20.92
C VAL A 205 -3.11 5.19 21.72
N PRO A 206 -4.31 5.12 21.09
CA PRO A 206 -5.57 5.41 21.77
C PRO A 206 -6.03 4.24 22.66
N GLY A 207 -5.46 3.05 22.47
CA GLY A 207 -5.96 1.80 23.03
C GLY A 207 -7.14 1.31 22.22
N ASP A 208 -6.99 0.26 21.42
CA ASP A 208 -8.00 -0.29 20.50
C ASP A 208 -8.59 -1.61 21.02
N VAL A 209 -8.78 -1.74 22.33
CA VAL A 209 -9.27 -2.97 22.99
C VAL A 209 -10.52 -2.67 23.81
N ARG A 210 -11.65 -3.31 23.50
CA ARG A 210 -12.86 -3.16 24.32
C ARG A 210 -12.63 -3.74 25.72
N PRO A 211 -13.11 -3.07 26.80
CA PRO A 211 -13.91 -1.83 26.82
C PRO A 211 -13.08 -0.53 26.86
N ILE A 212 -11.76 -0.61 26.80
CA ILE A 212 -10.80 0.49 26.96
C ILE A 212 -10.67 1.32 25.65
N THR A 213 -11.38 0.94 24.58
CA THR A 213 -11.25 1.59 23.27
C THR A 213 -11.63 3.06 23.30
N TRP A 214 -10.70 3.95 22.97
CA TRP A 214 -10.97 5.36 22.78
C TRP A 214 -11.13 5.70 21.30
N TYR A 215 -12.21 6.40 20.95
CA TYR A 215 -12.49 6.87 19.60
C TYR A 215 -12.93 8.34 19.63
N ASP A 216 -12.33 9.14 18.76
CA ASP A 216 -12.70 10.53 18.50
C ASP A 216 -12.31 10.84 17.05
N SER A 217 -13.24 11.41 16.28
CA SER A 217 -12.99 11.74 14.87
C SER A 217 -11.81 12.71 14.67
N ARG A 218 -11.44 13.49 15.70
CA ARG A 218 -10.33 14.45 15.65
C ARG A 218 -8.96 13.79 15.67
N PHE A 219 -8.84 12.54 16.14
CA PHE A 219 -7.56 11.83 16.20
C PHE A 219 -6.85 11.72 14.88
N TYR A 220 -7.60 11.69 13.78
CA TYR A 220 -7.04 11.42 12.47
C TYR A 220 -6.57 12.68 11.74
N THR A 221 -6.59 13.84 12.41
CA THR A 221 -6.22 15.11 11.80
C THR A 221 -5.37 15.96 12.74
N VAL A 222 -4.29 16.54 12.22
CA VAL A 222 -3.49 17.53 12.94
C VAL A 222 -4.08 18.94 12.70
N PRO A 223 -4.55 19.67 13.73
CA PRO A 223 -5.20 20.97 13.55
C PRO A 223 -4.21 22.05 13.08
N ARG A 224 -4.71 23.13 12.47
CA ARG A 224 -3.89 24.19 11.83
C ARG A 224 -3.08 25.00 12.83
N VAL A 225 -3.53 25.10 14.08
CA VAL A 225 -2.74 25.72 15.16
C VAL A 225 -1.38 25.04 15.33
N VAL A 226 -1.26 23.76 14.97
CA VAL A 226 0.02 23.04 14.95
C VAL A 226 0.79 23.39 13.68
N ARG A 227 1.88 24.13 13.83
CA ARG A 227 2.75 24.57 12.72
C ARG A 227 3.80 23.54 12.36
N ASN A 228 4.35 22.87 13.37
CA ASN A 228 5.35 21.82 13.18
C ASN A 228 4.92 20.58 13.96
N ALA A 229 4.95 19.41 13.33
CA ALA A 229 4.68 18.15 13.99
C ALA A 229 5.67 17.06 13.55
N GLU A 230 6.26 16.37 14.51
CA GLU A 230 7.03 15.15 14.29
C GLU A 230 6.35 13.96 14.98
N PHE A 231 5.95 12.97 14.19
CA PHE A 231 5.41 11.71 14.66
C PHE A 231 6.45 10.59 14.51
N LEU A 232 6.80 9.94 15.61
CA LEU A 232 7.71 8.80 15.64
C LEU A 232 6.95 7.51 15.89
N PHE A 233 7.25 6.45 15.13
CA PHE A 233 6.63 5.15 15.29
C PHE A 233 7.66 4.03 15.44
N TYR A 234 7.33 3.05 16.28
CA TYR A 234 8.18 1.89 16.53
C TYR A 234 7.96 0.75 15.52
N GLU A 235 9.03 0.25 14.92
CA GLU A 235 8.98 -0.80 13.88
C GLU A 235 8.66 -2.20 14.43
N ASN A 236 9.08 -2.49 15.67
CA ASN A 236 9.12 -3.83 16.26
C ASN A 236 8.13 -4.00 17.41
N GLU A 237 7.18 -3.07 17.59
CA GLU A 237 6.03 -3.31 18.46
C GLU A 237 5.14 -4.38 17.81
N ARG A 238 4.86 -5.45 18.54
CA ARG A 238 4.06 -6.60 18.11
C ARG A 238 3.03 -7.02 19.14
N THR A 239 2.69 -6.17 20.09
CA THR A 239 1.55 -6.43 20.97
C THR A 239 0.27 -6.38 20.15
N ASP A 240 -0.44 -7.50 20.08
CA ASP A 240 -1.60 -7.73 19.22
C ASP A 240 -2.76 -6.78 19.57
N TRP A 241 -2.96 -6.54 20.85
CA TRP A 241 -4.10 -5.78 21.36
C TRP A 241 -3.65 -4.47 22.01
N GLY A 242 -4.27 -3.35 21.66
CA GLY A 242 -4.19 -2.11 22.43
C GLY A 242 -3.03 -1.19 22.05
N PHE A 243 -2.23 -1.56 21.06
CA PHE A 243 -0.98 -0.88 20.66
C PHE A 243 -0.94 -0.47 19.18
N THR A 244 -2.09 -0.49 18.49
CA THR A 244 -2.19 0.11 17.16
C THR A 244 -2.08 1.63 17.28
N PRO A 245 -1.05 2.27 16.71
CA PRO A 245 -0.87 3.70 16.83
C PRO A 245 -1.70 4.43 15.76
N LEU A 246 -2.12 5.65 16.10
CA LEU A 246 -2.78 6.60 15.21
C LEU A 246 -1.77 7.28 14.29
N CYS A 247 -2.10 7.39 13.01
CA CYS A 247 -1.32 8.18 12.06
C CYS A 247 -2.20 9.33 11.53
N PRO A 248 -2.24 10.48 12.23
CA PRO A 248 -3.08 11.60 11.84
C PRO A 248 -2.59 12.23 10.55
N ASP A 249 -3.49 12.61 9.65
CA ASP A 249 -3.15 13.34 8.43
C ASP A 249 -3.06 14.86 8.70
N PRO A 250 -2.23 15.61 7.96
CA PRO A 250 -2.22 17.08 8.06
C PRO A 250 -3.55 17.67 7.59
N THR A 251 -3.88 18.87 8.07
CA THR A 251 -5.09 19.57 7.60
C THR A 251 -4.96 19.93 6.12
N LYS A 252 -5.98 19.59 5.32
CA LYS A 252 -6.02 19.96 3.90
C LYS A 252 -5.92 21.47 3.72
N ASN A 253 -5.16 21.93 2.71
CA ASN A 253 -4.97 23.35 2.39
C ASN A 253 -4.36 24.17 3.56
N ALA A 254 -3.34 23.62 4.24
CA ALA A 254 -2.57 24.30 5.27
C ALA A 254 -1.07 24.33 4.90
N PRO A 255 -0.64 25.21 3.96
CA PRO A 255 0.74 25.20 3.43
C PRO A 255 1.80 25.55 4.49
N GLU A 256 1.40 26.27 5.54
CA GLU A 256 2.23 26.64 6.69
C GLU A 256 2.56 25.45 7.61
N GLN A 257 1.76 24.36 7.53
CA GLN A 257 1.87 23.22 8.42
C GLN A 257 2.92 22.22 7.91
N ARG A 258 3.91 21.92 8.75
CA ARG A 258 4.98 20.95 8.46
C ARG A 258 4.79 19.72 9.33
N VAL A 259 4.34 18.61 8.73
CA VAL A 259 4.18 17.32 9.45
C VAL A 259 5.17 16.30 8.90
N ARG A 260 5.93 15.69 9.80
CA ARG A 260 6.90 14.63 9.49
C ARG A 260 6.54 13.35 10.21
N TYR A 261 6.65 12.23 9.52
CA TYR A 261 6.45 10.89 10.07
C TYR A 261 7.75 10.11 9.93
N LEU A 262 8.18 9.46 11.01
CA LEU A 262 9.45 8.75 11.06
C LEU A 262 9.27 7.40 11.74
N THR A 263 10.07 6.43 11.33
CA THR A 263 10.18 5.14 12.03
C THR A 263 11.49 5.04 12.80
N ILE A 264 11.46 4.28 13.89
CA ILE A 264 12.63 3.89 14.67
C ILE A 264 12.50 2.41 15.09
N PRO A 265 13.61 1.65 15.16
CA PRO A 265 13.57 0.27 15.61
C PRO A 265 13.23 0.21 17.10
N GLY A 266 12.58 -0.86 17.54
CA GLY A 266 12.11 -1.03 18.91
C GLY A 266 10.63 -1.35 19.02
N HIS A 267 10.19 -1.72 20.22
CA HIS A 267 8.79 -1.78 20.65
C HIS A 267 8.37 -0.46 21.34
N HIS A 268 7.10 -0.32 21.73
CA HIS A 268 6.45 0.89 22.24
C HIS A 268 7.19 1.60 23.37
N GLY A 269 7.84 0.86 24.27
CA GLY A 269 8.59 1.43 25.41
C GLY A 269 10.08 1.68 25.13
N THR A 270 10.58 1.37 23.94
CA THR A 270 12.04 1.35 23.66
C THR A 270 12.68 2.73 23.80
N GLY A 271 12.05 3.77 23.27
CA GLY A 271 12.58 5.13 23.38
C GLY A 271 12.48 5.70 24.78
N SER A 272 11.49 5.28 25.59
CA SER A 272 11.31 5.74 26.97
C SER A 272 12.25 5.05 27.95
N ALA A 273 12.47 3.74 27.81
CA ALA A 273 13.28 2.92 28.75
C ALA A 273 14.68 2.55 28.25
N GLY A 274 14.93 2.60 26.94
CA GLY A 274 16.17 2.11 26.33
C GLY A 274 16.31 0.58 26.30
N SER A 275 15.23 -0.18 26.55
CA SER A 275 15.13 -1.64 26.41
C SER A 275 13.67 -2.12 26.33
N ASN A 276 13.43 -3.45 26.36
CA ASN A 276 12.10 -4.06 26.45
C ASN A 276 11.72 -4.62 27.82
N ARG A 277 12.41 -4.17 28.87
CA ARG A 277 12.09 -4.58 30.24
C ARG A 277 10.69 -4.12 30.67
N SER A 278 10.25 -2.93 30.24
CA SER A 278 8.89 -2.46 30.53
C SER A 278 7.80 -3.40 29.99
N GLN A 279 8.09 -4.12 28.91
CA GLN A 279 7.17 -5.03 28.24
C GLN A 279 7.24 -6.47 28.80
N THR A 280 8.45 -7.02 28.97
CA THR A 280 8.65 -8.45 29.33
C THR A 280 9.22 -8.69 30.73
N LYS A 281 9.46 -7.62 31.51
CA LYS A 281 10.17 -7.62 32.80
C LYS A 281 11.63 -8.15 32.75
N LYS A 282 12.09 -8.65 31.60
CA LYS A 282 13.48 -9.06 31.32
C LYS A 282 13.99 -8.30 30.08
N ASN A 283 15.30 -8.30 29.87
CA ASN A 283 15.85 -7.75 28.63
C ASN A 283 16.00 -8.89 27.63
N VAL A 284 15.34 -8.77 26.50
CA VAL A 284 15.51 -9.68 25.36
C VAL A 284 16.57 -9.08 24.44
N SER A 285 17.62 -9.84 24.15
CA SER A 285 18.60 -9.50 23.12
C SER A 285 19.39 -10.76 22.77
N PRO A 286 19.65 -11.02 21.48
CA PRO A 286 20.63 -12.02 21.05
C PRO A 286 22.00 -11.79 21.69
N LEU A 287 22.78 -12.87 21.83
CA LEU A 287 24.13 -12.82 22.37
C LEU A 287 25.01 -11.90 21.52
N GLY A 288 25.71 -10.97 22.17
CA GLY A 288 26.62 -10.02 21.51
C GLY A 288 25.97 -8.76 20.92
N THR A 289 24.64 -8.60 20.99
CA THR A 289 23.95 -7.39 20.50
C THR A 289 23.41 -6.51 21.64
N LYS A 290 23.06 -5.25 21.36
CA LYS A 290 22.49 -4.30 22.35
C LYS A 290 21.40 -3.44 21.73
N ALA A 291 20.31 -3.21 22.46
CA ALA A 291 19.17 -2.39 22.03
C ALA A 291 19.09 -1.02 22.73
N THR A 292 20.23 -0.37 22.98
CA THR A 292 20.31 0.80 23.90
C THR A 292 20.34 2.17 23.24
N ASP A 293 20.42 2.25 21.91
CA ASP A 293 20.77 3.50 21.22
C ASP A 293 19.56 4.35 20.83
N VAL A 294 18.36 3.76 20.77
CA VAL A 294 17.10 4.46 20.45
C VAL A 294 16.78 5.55 21.47
N GLN A 295 16.90 5.27 22.77
CA GLN A 295 16.69 6.28 23.81
C GLN A 295 17.62 7.49 23.63
N LYS A 296 18.89 7.25 23.30
CA LYS A 296 19.86 8.34 23.05
C LYS A 296 19.48 9.15 21.82
N LEU A 297 19.10 8.49 20.72
CA LEU A 297 18.62 9.18 19.52
C LEU A 297 17.42 10.06 19.85
N LEU A 298 16.45 9.53 20.60
CA LEU A 298 15.25 10.26 20.98
C LEU A 298 15.56 11.49 21.84
N LEU A 299 16.48 11.39 22.81
CA LEU A 299 16.94 12.53 23.59
C LEU A 299 17.56 13.63 22.72
N PHE A 300 18.43 13.28 21.76
CA PHE A 300 19.00 14.28 20.83
C PHE A 300 17.96 14.86 19.87
N LYS A 301 16.93 14.09 19.50
CA LYS A 301 15.80 14.59 18.70
C LYS A 301 14.96 15.59 19.46
N LEU A 302 14.64 15.31 20.71
CA LEU A 302 13.89 16.22 21.57
C LEU A 302 14.69 17.51 21.85
N LEU A 303 16.01 17.41 22.07
CA LEU A 303 16.89 18.57 22.22
C LEU A 303 16.90 19.46 20.96
N ASP A 304 17.05 18.86 19.78
CA ASP A 304 17.06 19.60 18.51
C ASP A 304 15.69 20.23 18.23
N PHE A 305 14.62 19.45 18.38
CA PHE A 305 13.26 19.90 18.18
C PHE A 305 12.91 21.08 19.09
N LEU A 306 13.07 20.93 20.40
CA LEU A 306 12.75 21.99 21.36
C LEU A 306 13.66 23.21 21.18
N GLY A 307 14.97 22.99 20.95
CA GLY A 307 15.92 24.08 20.72
C GLY A 307 15.63 24.89 19.46
N THR A 308 15.25 24.22 18.37
CA THR A 308 14.80 24.86 17.12
C THR A 308 13.52 25.68 17.32
N HIS A 309 12.71 25.32 18.31
CA HIS A 309 11.48 26.02 18.69
C HIS A 309 11.63 26.89 19.96
N GLY A 310 12.85 27.42 20.17
CA GLY A 310 13.14 28.50 21.11
C GLY A 310 13.36 28.10 22.56
N VAL A 311 13.34 26.80 22.89
CA VAL A 311 13.56 26.34 24.27
C VAL A 311 15.04 26.44 24.65
N GLU A 312 15.31 27.08 25.77
CA GLU A 312 16.64 27.10 26.37
C GLU A 312 16.83 25.92 27.32
N PHE A 313 18.03 25.33 27.28
CA PHE A 313 18.44 24.25 28.17
C PHE A 313 19.48 24.73 29.18
N ARG A 314 19.51 24.07 30.33
CA ARG A 314 20.60 24.20 31.32
C ARG A 314 21.86 23.53 30.77
N GLU A 315 22.96 23.56 31.53
CA GLU A 315 24.13 22.74 31.19
C GLU A 315 23.74 21.26 31.18
N LEU A 316 23.79 20.64 30.00
CA LEU A 316 23.32 19.27 29.76
C LEU A 316 24.24 18.22 30.41
N GLU A 317 24.16 18.09 31.73
CA GLU A 317 24.90 17.10 32.52
C GLU A 317 24.53 15.65 32.15
N LEU A 318 23.38 15.44 31.50
CA LEU A 318 22.89 14.15 31.02
C LEU A 318 23.97 13.36 30.24
N PHE A 319 24.84 14.05 29.50
CA PHE A 319 25.88 13.46 28.66
C PHE A 319 27.30 13.55 29.26
N ALA A 320 27.44 14.00 30.51
CA ALA A 320 28.74 14.09 31.18
C ALA A 320 29.40 12.70 31.32
N GLU A 321 30.74 12.66 31.27
CA GLU A 321 31.48 11.40 31.51
C GLU A 321 31.16 10.84 32.89
N GLY A 322 31.04 9.52 32.96
CA GLY A 322 30.65 8.82 34.18
C GLY A 322 29.13 8.62 34.33
N ARG A 323 28.29 9.35 33.57
CA ARG A 323 26.83 9.13 33.53
C ARG A 323 26.44 7.99 32.57
N ALA A 324 25.27 7.37 32.79
CA ALA A 324 24.80 6.22 32.01
C ALA A 324 24.59 6.51 30.49
N LEU A 325 24.42 7.78 30.13
CA LEU A 325 24.28 8.25 28.74
C LEU A 325 25.58 8.89 28.20
N GLY A 326 26.63 9.01 29.02
CA GLY A 326 27.89 9.67 28.67
C GLY A 326 28.97 8.75 28.11
N ARG A 327 29.53 9.14 26.95
CA ARG A 327 30.95 8.98 26.57
C ARG A 327 31.37 10.24 25.81
N ARG A 328 32.24 11.04 26.45
CA ARG A 328 32.79 12.33 25.98
C ARG A 328 33.48 12.20 24.62
N SER A 329 33.27 13.18 23.73
CA SER A 329 34.29 13.85 22.87
C SER A 329 33.86 14.23 21.44
N ALA A 330 32.78 13.67 20.86
CA ALA A 330 32.51 13.85 19.42
C ALA A 330 31.22 14.62 19.05
N LEU A 331 30.51 15.19 20.03
CA LEU A 331 29.14 15.70 19.82
C LEU A 331 29.07 17.20 19.53
N LYS A 332 30.14 17.95 19.85
CA LYS A 332 30.19 19.40 19.66
C LYS A 332 31.06 19.73 18.45
N ASN A 333 30.61 20.66 17.62
CA ASN A 333 31.39 21.23 16.53
C ASN A 333 32.55 22.07 17.08
N LYS A 334 33.38 22.64 16.19
CA LYS A 334 34.53 23.49 16.58
C LYS A 334 34.13 24.74 17.40
N GLU A 335 32.86 25.11 17.39
CA GLU A 335 32.28 26.25 18.12
C GLU A 335 31.61 25.83 19.45
N GLY A 336 31.67 24.55 19.82
CA GLY A 336 31.08 24.05 21.07
C GLY A 336 29.57 23.78 21.02
N LYS A 337 28.91 23.88 19.86
CA LYS A 337 27.48 23.56 19.64
C LYS A 337 27.28 22.13 19.15
N PHE A 338 26.13 21.52 19.41
CA PHE A 338 25.85 20.17 18.89
C PHE A 338 25.79 20.15 17.36
N ASP A 339 26.48 19.19 16.74
CA ASP A 339 26.32 18.88 15.31
C ASP A 339 25.26 17.77 15.17
N PHE A 340 23.98 18.14 15.28
CA PHE A 340 22.87 17.18 15.21
C PHE A 340 22.92 16.28 13.97
N PRO A 341 23.20 16.79 12.75
CA PRO A 341 23.39 15.93 11.58
C PRO A 341 24.46 14.84 11.76
N ALA A 342 25.64 15.19 12.30
CA ALA A 342 26.69 14.20 12.57
C ALA A 342 26.31 13.21 13.67
N ILE A 343 25.64 13.69 14.73
CA ILE A 343 25.16 12.87 15.85
C ILE A 343 24.14 11.84 15.34
N TYR A 344 23.15 12.28 14.57
CA TYR A 344 22.12 11.41 14.00
C TYR A 344 22.72 10.37 13.07
N ARG A 345 23.63 10.74 12.15
CA ARG A 345 24.33 9.76 11.29
C ARG A 345 25.02 8.67 12.09
N LYS A 346 25.73 9.05 13.16
CA LYS A 346 26.43 8.09 14.03
C LYS A 346 25.45 7.16 14.74
N LEU A 347 24.42 7.71 15.38
CA LEU A 347 23.43 6.92 16.12
C LEU A 347 22.64 6.00 15.18
N TYR A 348 22.24 6.48 14.00
CA TYR A 348 21.59 5.64 13.00
C TYR A 348 22.50 4.51 12.50
N SER A 349 23.79 4.78 12.29
CA SER A 349 24.76 3.74 11.95
C SER A 349 24.87 2.67 13.04
N ASP A 350 24.85 3.08 14.31
CA ASP A 350 24.89 2.14 15.44
C ASP A 350 23.59 1.34 15.57
N LEU A 351 22.43 1.96 15.31
CA LEU A 351 21.14 1.26 15.24
C LEU A 351 21.12 0.20 14.14
N ILE A 352 21.68 0.47 12.95
CA ILE A 352 21.78 -0.52 11.86
C ILE A 352 22.65 -1.70 12.28
N LYS A 353 23.83 -1.44 12.87
CA LYS A 353 24.71 -2.51 13.36
C LYS A 353 24.00 -3.39 14.38
N ASN A 354 23.16 -2.78 15.22
CA ASN A 354 22.41 -3.45 16.28
C ASN A 354 21.00 -3.90 15.85
N ARG A 355 20.64 -3.88 14.56
CA ARG A 355 19.27 -4.15 14.08
C ARG A 355 18.71 -5.48 14.56
N LYS A 356 19.55 -6.52 14.64
CA LYS A 356 19.16 -7.84 15.17
C LYS A 356 18.67 -7.79 16.63
N ALA A 357 19.19 -6.88 17.46
CA ALA A 357 18.72 -6.71 18.83
C ALA A 357 17.27 -6.23 18.88
N TYR A 358 16.91 -5.29 18.01
CA TYR A 358 15.56 -4.75 17.92
C TYR A 358 14.58 -5.70 17.23
N GLN A 359 15.04 -6.45 16.21
CA GLN A 359 14.22 -7.48 15.56
C GLN A 359 13.80 -8.59 16.52
N ALA A 360 14.57 -8.86 17.58
CA ALA A 360 14.17 -9.81 18.61
C ALA A 360 12.90 -9.38 19.38
N TYR A 361 12.55 -8.09 19.36
CA TYR A 361 11.29 -7.60 19.94
C TYR A 361 10.07 -7.93 19.10
N ASN A 362 10.24 -8.39 17.85
CA ASN A 362 9.11 -8.87 17.05
C ASN A 362 8.44 -10.12 17.66
N GLN A 363 9.10 -10.78 18.60
CA GLN A 363 8.59 -11.96 19.31
C GLN A 363 8.11 -11.62 20.73
N THR A 364 8.01 -10.34 21.08
CA THR A 364 7.65 -9.90 22.43
C THR A 364 6.35 -9.11 22.40
N SER A 365 5.60 -9.18 23.51
CA SER A 365 4.38 -8.43 23.73
C SER A 365 4.24 -8.06 25.19
N TYR A 366 3.36 -7.10 25.50
CA TYR A 366 2.93 -6.91 26.88
C TYR A 366 2.20 -8.15 27.40
N ALA A 367 2.33 -8.41 28.70
CA ALA A 367 1.75 -9.58 29.35
C ALA A 367 0.24 -9.67 29.06
N MET A 368 -0.25 -10.87 28.75
CA MET A 368 -1.65 -11.16 28.44
C MET A 368 -2.22 -10.53 27.16
N MET A 369 -1.46 -9.73 26.41
CA MET A 369 -1.95 -9.01 25.23
C MET A 369 -1.56 -9.65 23.90
N GLY A 370 -0.70 -10.67 23.93
CA GLY A 370 -0.35 -11.49 22.77
C GLY A 370 0.57 -10.82 21.74
N VAL A 371 1.20 -11.66 20.90
CA VAL A 371 2.10 -11.22 19.82
C VAL A 371 1.40 -11.28 18.47
N LEU A 372 1.31 -10.14 17.78
CA LEU A 372 0.89 -9.99 16.39
C LEU A 372 1.91 -10.69 15.48
N LYS A 373 1.45 -11.67 14.71
CA LYS A 373 2.30 -12.42 13.77
C LYS A 373 2.64 -11.63 12.51
N ASP A 374 1.74 -10.72 12.16
CA ASP A 374 1.80 -9.92 10.94
C ASP A 374 2.60 -8.63 11.13
N ASP A 375 2.67 -7.84 10.06
CA ASP A 375 3.20 -6.50 10.15
C ASP A 375 2.33 -5.65 11.09
N ARG A 376 2.98 -4.70 11.79
CA ARG A 376 2.27 -3.75 12.64
C ARG A 376 1.18 -3.05 11.82
N ARG A 377 0.10 -2.61 12.47
CA ARG A 377 -0.97 -1.84 11.83
C ARG A 377 -0.88 -0.38 12.22
N LEU A 378 -1.52 0.49 11.45
CA LEU A 378 -1.73 1.91 11.74
C LEU A 378 -3.22 2.19 11.68
N PHE A 379 -3.69 3.04 12.59
CA PHE A 379 -5.06 3.51 12.57
C PHE A 379 -5.15 4.88 11.90
N ARG A 380 -5.99 4.99 10.87
CA ARG A 380 -6.17 6.18 10.02
C ARG A 380 -7.66 6.46 9.83
N ARG A 381 -7.98 7.61 9.22
CA ARG A 381 -9.37 8.05 8.98
C ARG A 381 -10.18 7.04 8.15
N ASP A 382 -9.51 6.35 7.23
CA ASP A 382 -10.04 5.33 6.32
C ASP A 382 -10.04 3.91 6.92
N GLY A 383 -9.57 3.74 8.16
CA GLY A 383 -9.56 2.46 8.87
C GLY A 383 -8.15 2.00 9.24
N TYR A 384 -7.96 0.68 9.28
CA TYR A 384 -6.67 0.06 9.57
C TYR A 384 -5.87 -0.11 8.29
N THR A 385 -4.59 0.27 8.31
CA THR A 385 -3.65 0.00 7.22
C THR A 385 -2.39 -0.69 7.73
N LYS A 386 -1.72 -1.49 6.90
CA LYS A 386 -0.44 -2.11 7.27
C LYS A 386 0.62 -1.01 7.44
N PHE A 387 1.48 -1.16 8.45
CA PHE A 387 2.52 -0.19 8.76
C PHE A 387 3.48 0.04 7.59
N ARG A 388 3.86 -1.03 6.89
CA ARG A 388 4.68 -0.95 5.67
C ARG A 388 4.02 -0.25 4.48
N ASN A 389 2.69 -0.17 4.42
CA ASN A 389 2.02 0.58 3.35
C ASN A 389 2.29 2.09 3.49
N ARG A 390 2.59 2.55 4.71
CA ARG A 390 2.95 3.95 4.98
C ARG A 390 4.46 4.17 5.03
N PHE A 391 5.23 3.20 5.50
CA PHE A 391 6.65 3.36 5.80
C PHE A 391 7.54 2.36 5.06
N ASN A 392 8.62 2.88 4.45
CA ASN A 392 9.61 2.07 3.76
C ASN A 392 10.59 1.41 4.74
N LEU A 393 10.22 0.23 5.25
CA LEU A 393 11.09 -0.58 6.10
C LEU A 393 12.12 -1.37 5.28
N GLY A 394 13.32 -1.57 5.83
CA GLY A 394 14.33 -2.46 5.23
C GLY A 394 15.31 -1.83 4.23
N THR A 395 15.28 -0.50 4.03
CA THR A 395 16.05 0.25 3.01
C THR A 395 17.59 0.25 3.16
N GLY A 396 18.17 -0.54 4.06
CA GLY A 396 19.55 -0.35 4.52
C GLY A 396 19.76 0.92 5.36
N TYR A 397 18.71 1.74 5.53
CA TYR A 397 18.63 2.82 6.50
C TYR A 397 17.61 2.47 7.59
N ILE A 398 17.56 3.32 8.62
CA ILE A 398 16.53 3.24 9.65
C ILE A 398 15.24 3.90 9.15
N ASN A 399 15.34 5.07 8.54
CA ASN A 399 14.21 5.84 7.99
C ASN A 399 14.70 6.84 6.92
N ASP A 400 13.79 7.65 6.39
CA ASP A 400 14.07 8.64 5.35
C ASP A 400 15.05 9.74 5.80
N GLU A 401 15.01 10.16 7.07
CA GLU A 401 15.97 11.13 7.60
C GLU A 401 17.39 10.56 7.61
N HIS A 402 17.57 9.31 8.03
CA HIS A 402 18.89 8.68 7.97
C HIS A 402 19.41 8.65 6.51
N ALA A 403 18.52 8.36 5.56
CA ALA A 403 18.87 8.36 4.15
C ALA A 403 19.28 9.74 3.63
N GLN A 404 18.52 10.78 4.01
CA GLN A 404 18.82 12.17 3.66
C GLN A 404 20.15 12.63 4.28
N LEU A 405 20.39 12.37 5.57
CA LEU A 405 21.62 12.78 6.26
C LEU A 405 22.87 12.15 5.66
N MET A 406 22.79 10.89 5.24
CA MET A 406 23.89 10.19 4.57
C MET A 406 24.10 10.72 3.15
N GLN A 407 23.03 11.06 2.44
CA GLN A 407 23.10 11.71 1.13
C GLN A 407 23.76 13.08 1.23
N GLU A 408 23.32 13.94 2.15
CA GLU A 408 23.90 15.27 2.39
C GLU A 408 25.38 15.18 2.77
N TYR A 409 25.75 14.20 3.63
CA TYR A 409 27.14 13.95 3.98
C TYR A 409 27.98 13.61 2.76
N PHE A 410 27.48 12.71 1.91
CA PHE A 410 28.15 12.26 0.70
C PHE A 410 28.29 13.40 -0.31
N PHE A 411 27.22 14.15 -0.55
CA PHE A 411 27.23 15.30 -1.46
C PHE A 411 28.20 16.38 -0.98
N LYS A 412 28.20 16.68 0.31
CA LYS A 412 29.17 17.61 0.89
C LYS A 412 30.61 17.13 0.73
N LYS A 413 30.87 15.83 0.91
CA LYS A 413 32.21 15.24 0.75
C LYS A 413 32.68 15.22 -0.70
N LEU A 414 31.75 15.18 -1.64
CA LEU A 414 32.03 15.16 -3.09
C LEU A 414 31.86 16.52 -3.79
N GLY A 415 31.53 17.59 -3.05
CA GLY A 415 31.34 18.94 -3.62
C GLY A 415 30.03 19.14 -4.39
N LEU A 416 28.98 18.36 -4.10
CA LEU A 416 27.72 18.28 -4.87
C LEU A 416 26.56 19.08 -4.29
N ASN A 417 26.86 20.13 -3.53
CA ASN A 417 25.87 20.85 -2.72
C ASN A 417 24.77 21.56 -3.56
N ASN A 418 24.91 21.63 -4.89
CA ASN A 418 24.06 22.42 -5.80
C ASN A 418 23.23 21.59 -6.79
N VAL A 419 23.12 20.26 -6.63
CA VAL A 419 22.26 19.45 -7.51
C VAL A 419 20.81 19.56 -7.04
N GLU A 420 19.87 19.94 -7.91
CA GLU A 420 18.43 19.92 -7.61
C GLU A 420 17.97 18.51 -7.18
N GLN A 421 17.52 18.38 -5.94
CA GLN A 421 17.38 17.09 -5.22
C GLN A 421 15.98 16.48 -5.28
N ASN A 422 15.26 16.63 -6.39
CA ASN A 422 13.83 16.29 -6.39
C ASN A 422 13.51 14.83 -6.80
N SER A 423 14.48 14.02 -7.26
CA SER A 423 14.21 12.61 -7.65
C SER A 423 15.40 11.65 -7.43
N LEU A 424 15.10 10.36 -7.23
CA LEU A 424 16.11 9.29 -7.07
C LEU A 424 16.98 9.15 -8.33
N LEU A 425 16.39 9.34 -9.50
CA LEU A 425 17.08 9.37 -10.79
C LEU A 425 18.19 10.44 -10.80
N ALA A 426 17.87 11.66 -10.39
CA ALA A 426 18.84 12.76 -10.32
C ALA A 426 19.98 12.45 -9.35
N VAL A 427 19.68 11.77 -8.24
CA VAL A 427 20.69 11.32 -7.26
C VAL A 427 21.64 10.29 -7.87
N VAL A 428 21.12 9.25 -8.54
CA VAL A 428 21.95 8.22 -9.17
C VAL A 428 22.83 8.81 -10.27
N GLN A 429 22.25 9.62 -11.16
CA GLN A 429 22.98 10.25 -12.25
C GLN A 429 24.09 11.19 -11.75
N SER A 430 23.80 11.98 -10.71
CA SER A 430 24.77 12.92 -10.15
C SER A 430 25.88 12.20 -9.40
N ALA A 431 25.55 11.19 -8.58
CA ALA A 431 26.53 10.36 -7.92
C ALA A 431 27.45 9.63 -8.92
N THR A 432 26.86 9.10 -10.00
CA THR A 432 27.59 8.42 -11.09
C THR A 432 28.56 9.37 -11.77
N ARG A 433 28.07 10.52 -12.27
CA ARG A 433 28.89 11.52 -12.97
C ARG A 433 30.11 11.92 -12.16
N VAL A 434 29.92 12.13 -10.87
CA VAL A 434 30.95 12.63 -9.97
C VAL A 434 31.95 11.54 -9.61
N LEU A 435 31.46 10.33 -9.34
CA LEU A 435 32.33 9.20 -9.08
C LEU A 435 33.22 8.89 -10.30
N VAL A 436 32.62 8.84 -11.49
CA VAL A 436 33.33 8.64 -12.77
C VAL A 436 34.36 9.74 -13.00
N SER A 437 33.97 11.02 -12.87
CA SER A 437 34.89 12.15 -13.05
C SER A 437 36.07 12.13 -12.09
N ASN A 438 35.86 11.77 -10.82
CA ASN A 438 36.93 11.66 -9.83
C ASN A 438 37.86 10.47 -10.10
N ILE A 439 37.32 9.33 -10.54
CA ILE A 439 38.14 8.17 -10.94
C ILE A 439 39.00 8.53 -12.15
N GLN A 440 38.41 9.12 -13.20
CA GLN A 440 39.15 9.56 -14.40
C GLN A 440 40.23 10.60 -14.07
N SER A 441 39.94 11.54 -13.18
CA SER A 441 40.91 12.54 -12.74
C SER A 441 42.10 11.91 -11.99
N PHE A 442 41.85 10.88 -11.17
CA PHE A 442 42.90 10.12 -10.48
C PHE A 442 43.74 9.27 -11.45
N GLN A 443 43.11 8.67 -12.46
CA GLN A 443 43.79 7.93 -13.54
C GLN A 443 44.74 8.82 -14.34
N ALA A 444 44.29 10.03 -14.69
CA ALA A 444 45.09 10.97 -15.46
C ALA A 444 46.31 11.50 -14.69
N ASN A 445 46.27 11.54 -13.35
CA ASN A 445 47.33 12.07 -12.50
C ASN A 445 47.43 11.31 -11.17
N PRO A 446 48.13 10.17 -11.11
CA PRO A 446 48.26 9.37 -9.90
C PRO A 446 49.14 10.01 -8.80
N ASN A 447 49.86 11.11 -9.10
CA ASN A 447 50.77 11.79 -8.16
C ASN A 447 50.19 13.18 -7.74
N PRO A 448 49.69 13.38 -6.50
CA PRO A 448 48.71 14.45 -6.22
C PRO A 448 49.33 15.75 -5.68
N SER A 449 50.62 15.75 -5.34
CA SER A 449 51.25 16.86 -4.60
C SER A 449 51.36 18.14 -5.44
N LEU A 450 51.60 18.03 -6.75
CA LEU A 450 51.68 19.19 -7.64
C LEU A 450 50.30 19.70 -8.07
N PHE A 451 49.37 18.79 -8.42
CA PHE A 451 48.06 19.13 -8.97
C PHE A 451 47.09 19.73 -7.92
N ALA A 452 47.19 19.26 -6.66
CA ALA A 452 46.41 19.81 -5.55
C ALA A 452 46.81 21.24 -5.14
N SER A 453 47.94 21.76 -5.64
CA SER A 453 48.34 23.17 -5.47
C SER A 453 47.73 24.07 -6.54
N MET A 454 47.65 23.60 -7.79
CA MET A 454 47.10 24.35 -8.94
C MET A 454 45.57 24.41 -8.97
N MET A 455 44.86 23.35 -8.56
CA MET A 455 43.39 23.31 -8.63
C MET A 455 42.66 24.00 -7.46
N ARG A 456 43.38 24.41 -6.40
CA ARG A 456 42.80 25.18 -5.28
C ARG A 456 42.26 26.54 -5.70
N SER A 457 42.75 27.12 -6.79
CA SER A 457 42.39 28.49 -7.22
C SER A 457 41.19 28.57 -8.16
N THR A 458 40.73 27.46 -8.76
CA THR A 458 39.74 27.49 -9.85
C THR A 458 38.47 26.68 -9.61
N LEU A 459 38.52 25.61 -8.81
CA LEU A 459 37.37 24.77 -8.48
C LEU A 459 37.38 24.48 -6.98
N GLY A 460 36.62 25.26 -6.21
CA GLY A 460 36.54 25.14 -4.76
C GLY A 460 36.52 23.69 -4.27
N THR A 461 37.60 23.28 -3.61
CA THR A 461 37.73 22.05 -2.80
C THR A 461 37.48 20.70 -3.48
N ALA A 462 37.83 20.51 -4.75
CA ALA A 462 38.01 19.16 -5.30
C ALA A 462 39.34 18.55 -4.81
N LEU A 463 39.32 17.94 -3.61
CA LEU A 463 40.42 17.11 -3.10
C LEU A 463 40.62 15.91 -4.05
N PRO A 464 41.85 15.39 -4.27
CA PRO A 464 42.00 14.12 -4.97
C PRO A 464 41.49 13.00 -4.04
N LEU A 465 40.19 12.75 -4.10
CA LEU A 465 39.36 11.91 -3.22
C LEU A 465 39.83 10.45 -3.10
N LEU A 466 40.73 10.00 -3.98
CA LEU A 466 41.10 8.59 -4.11
C LEU A 466 42.55 8.28 -3.74
N THR A 467 43.32 9.27 -3.29
CA THR A 467 44.75 9.07 -2.94
C THR A 467 44.92 8.39 -1.59
N GLU A 468 44.04 8.69 -0.62
CA GLU A 468 44.11 8.11 0.71
C GLU A 468 43.25 6.85 0.88
N PRO A 469 43.79 5.75 1.45
CA PRO A 469 43.05 4.51 1.68
C PRO A 469 41.78 4.69 2.52
N ASN A 470 41.81 5.57 3.53
CA ASN A 470 40.67 5.82 4.40
C ASN A 470 39.52 6.51 3.64
N VAL A 471 39.83 7.45 2.76
CA VAL A 471 38.82 8.13 1.93
C VAL A 471 38.21 7.16 0.93
N ARG A 472 39.02 6.29 0.29
CA ARG A 472 38.50 5.21 -0.58
C ARG A 472 37.51 4.30 0.16
N LYS A 473 37.84 3.89 1.39
CA LYS A 473 36.97 3.07 2.23
C LYS A 473 35.67 3.80 2.60
N ASP A 474 35.75 5.08 2.94
CA ASP A 474 34.57 5.90 3.27
C ASP A 474 33.66 6.09 2.04
N VAL A 475 34.23 6.28 0.86
CA VAL A 475 33.48 6.35 -0.41
C VAL A 475 32.80 5.02 -0.69
N ILE A 476 33.51 3.88 -0.62
CA ILE A 476 32.91 2.55 -0.83
C ILE A 476 31.75 2.30 0.15
N ASN A 477 31.93 2.60 1.43
CA ASN A 477 30.89 2.39 2.44
C ASN A 477 29.68 3.29 2.20
N SER A 478 29.89 4.56 1.91
CA SER A 478 28.83 5.54 1.66
C SER A 478 28.08 5.24 0.35
N PHE A 479 28.80 4.80 -0.68
CA PHE A 479 28.21 4.40 -1.95
C PHE A 479 27.41 3.11 -1.82
N GLY A 480 27.90 2.13 -1.06
CA GLY A 480 27.12 0.93 -0.74
C GLY A 480 25.81 1.25 -0.01
N VAL A 481 25.80 2.30 0.81
CA VAL A 481 24.60 2.80 1.48
C VAL A 481 23.63 3.43 0.46
N LEU A 482 24.11 4.25 -0.47
CA LEU A 482 23.29 4.77 -1.60
C LEU A 482 22.70 3.63 -2.45
N VAL A 483 23.51 2.62 -2.80
CA VAL A 483 23.05 1.46 -3.57
C VAL A 483 21.91 0.77 -2.84
N ASN A 484 22.03 0.53 -1.53
CA ASN A 484 20.94 -0.06 -0.75
C ASN A 484 19.66 0.78 -0.78
N ARG A 485 19.76 2.13 -0.80
CA ARG A 485 18.59 3.02 -0.96
C ARG A 485 17.90 2.78 -2.29
N VAL A 486 18.71 2.81 -3.34
CA VAL A 486 18.26 2.74 -4.73
C VAL A 486 17.67 1.36 -5.00
N SER A 487 18.38 0.29 -4.61
CA SER A 487 17.91 -1.09 -4.77
C SER A 487 16.65 -1.34 -3.95
N ASN A 488 16.57 -0.88 -2.70
CA ASN A 488 15.36 -1.09 -1.90
C ASN A 488 14.17 -0.34 -2.47
N LYS A 489 14.30 0.94 -2.80
CA LYS A 489 13.20 1.67 -3.43
C LYS A 489 12.81 1.00 -4.75
N TYR A 490 13.79 0.63 -5.58
CA TYR A 490 13.57 -0.06 -6.87
C TYR A 490 12.85 -1.41 -6.72
N LEU A 491 13.25 -2.24 -5.76
CA LEU A 491 12.78 -3.63 -5.64
C LEU A 491 11.58 -3.81 -4.69
N THR A 492 11.29 -2.85 -3.81
CA THR A 492 10.26 -3.03 -2.75
C THR A 492 9.12 -2.03 -2.80
N SER A 493 9.13 -1.06 -3.72
CA SER A 493 8.05 -0.07 -3.87
C SER A 493 6.91 -0.61 -4.73
N ASP A 494 5.73 -0.01 -4.57
CA ASP A 494 4.55 -0.27 -5.38
C ASP A 494 4.65 0.46 -6.73
N TRP A 495 4.82 -0.30 -7.81
CA TRP A 495 5.06 0.22 -9.17
C TRP A 495 3.84 0.17 -10.09
N TYR A 496 2.62 0.27 -9.54
CA TYR A 496 1.40 -0.01 -10.30
C TYR A 496 0.94 1.12 -11.23
N SER A 497 1.25 2.39 -10.93
CA SER A 497 0.82 3.49 -11.80
C SER A 497 1.76 3.63 -13.00
N GLU A 498 1.21 4.04 -14.15
CA GLU A 498 2.00 4.25 -15.38
C GLU A 498 3.20 5.19 -15.15
N GLU A 499 2.99 6.27 -14.38
CA GLU A 499 4.04 7.21 -13.98
C GLU A 499 5.16 6.52 -13.19
N LYS A 500 4.80 5.62 -12.27
CA LYS A 500 5.74 4.84 -11.46
C LYS A 500 6.50 3.83 -12.31
N ILE A 501 5.83 3.14 -13.23
CA ILE A 501 6.48 2.23 -14.18
C ILE A 501 7.52 2.97 -15.03
N ALA A 502 7.20 4.18 -15.50
CA ALA A 502 8.14 5.03 -16.22
C ALA A 502 9.33 5.45 -15.35
N GLU A 503 9.08 5.90 -14.10
CA GLU A 503 10.13 6.23 -13.12
C GLU A 503 11.07 5.04 -12.90
N LYS A 504 10.52 3.83 -12.76
CA LYS A 504 11.28 2.59 -12.58
C LYS A 504 12.20 2.30 -13.76
N LYS A 505 11.70 2.40 -15.00
CA LYS A 505 12.48 2.14 -16.22
C LYS A 505 13.67 3.11 -16.35
N GLU A 506 13.44 4.40 -16.13
CA GLU A 506 14.51 5.40 -16.18
C GLU A 506 15.54 5.20 -15.07
N LEU A 507 15.09 4.84 -13.86
CA LEU A 507 15.99 4.52 -12.75
C LEU A 507 16.84 3.27 -13.06
N PHE A 508 16.23 2.22 -13.61
CA PHE A 508 16.96 1.01 -14.02
C PHE A 508 18.04 1.36 -15.04
N LYS A 509 17.68 2.12 -16.08
CA LYS A 509 18.62 2.60 -17.11
C LYS A 509 19.79 3.39 -16.52
N ALA A 510 19.53 4.26 -15.53
CA ALA A 510 20.61 5.00 -14.87
C ALA A 510 21.56 4.07 -14.08
N ILE A 511 21.03 3.04 -13.42
CA ILE A 511 21.83 2.04 -12.69
C ILE A 511 22.68 1.21 -13.67
N THR A 512 22.09 0.76 -14.79
CA THR A 512 22.82 -0.04 -15.79
C THR A 512 23.93 0.77 -16.45
N GLN A 513 23.67 2.04 -16.76
CA GLN A 513 24.67 2.98 -17.27
C GLN A 513 25.81 3.19 -16.27
N MET A 514 25.49 3.40 -15.00
CA MET A 514 26.47 3.55 -13.92
C MET A 514 27.39 2.33 -13.80
N ILE A 515 26.82 1.12 -13.76
CA ILE A 515 27.58 -0.13 -13.69
C ILE A 515 28.47 -0.29 -14.92
N SER A 516 27.94 0.01 -16.11
CA SER A 516 28.70 -0.10 -17.36
C SER A 516 29.87 0.87 -17.41
N GLN A 517 29.67 2.12 -16.99
CA GLN A 517 30.74 3.12 -16.90
C GLN A 517 31.82 2.71 -15.89
N LEU A 518 31.44 2.18 -14.73
CA LEU A 518 32.40 1.69 -13.75
C LEU A 518 33.18 0.46 -14.26
N LYS A 519 32.53 -0.46 -14.98
CA LYS A 519 33.24 -1.59 -15.61
C LYS A 519 34.26 -1.11 -16.65
N ALA A 520 33.87 -0.17 -17.52
CA ALA A 520 34.78 0.43 -18.49
C ALA A 520 35.99 1.07 -17.80
N LEU A 521 35.78 1.87 -16.74
CA LEU A 521 36.87 2.49 -15.98
C LEU A 521 37.81 1.48 -15.30
N ARG A 522 37.31 0.30 -14.92
CA ARG A 522 38.15 -0.77 -14.36
C ARG A 522 38.98 -1.43 -15.46
N ASP A 523 38.36 -1.70 -16.62
CA ASP A 523 38.95 -2.50 -17.69
C ASP A 523 39.94 -1.69 -18.56
N GLU A 524 39.74 -0.37 -18.66
CA GLU A 524 40.57 0.55 -19.44
C GLU A 524 41.79 1.11 -18.69
N ASP A 525 41.88 0.90 -17.37
CA ASP A 525 42.94 1.46 -16.54
C ASP A 525 44.13 0.50 -16.38
N SER A 526 45.34 1.05 -16.34
CA SER A 526 46.57 0.31 -16.03
C SER A 526 46.97 0.40 -14.55
N ASN A 527 46.31 1.25 -13.74
CA ASN A 527 46.62 1.45 -12.33
C ASN A 527 45.89 0.45 -11.42
N GLU A 528 46.65 -0.44 -10.77
CA GLU A 528 46.12 -1.47 -9.85
C GLU A 528 45.30 -0.89 -8.67
N VAL A 529 45.64 0.30 -8.17
CA VAL A 529 44.92 0.93 -7.04
C VAL A 529 43.51 1.32 -7.46
N THR A 530 43.37 1.90 -8.66
CA THR A 530 42.07 2.24 -9.22
C THR A 530 41.27 1.00 -9.57
N GLN A 531 41.88 0.01 -10.23
CA GLN A 531 41.22 -1.25 -10.56
C GLN A 531 40.66 -1.93 -9.30
N SER A 532 41.47 -2.01 -8.24
CA SER A 532 41.06 -2.57 -6.94
C SER A 532 39.93 -1.77 -6.28
N PHE A 533 40.00 -0.44 -6.35
CA PHE A 533 38.96 0.45 -5.83
C PHE A 533 37.62 0.28 -6.58
N VAL A 534 37.66 0.30 -7.91
CA VAL A 534 36.47 0.14 -8.76
C VAL A 534 35.89 -1.26 -8.65
N ALA A 535 36.73 -2.31 -8.58
CA ALA A 535 36.29 -3.67 -8.30
C ALA A 535 35.59 -3.77 -6.93
N SER A 536 36.11 -3.10 -5.90
CA SER A 536 35.48 -3.04 -4.58
C SER A 536 34.13 -2.31 -4.61
N LEU A 537 34.00 -1.24 -5.42
CA LEU A 537 32.73 -0.55 -5.64
C LEU A 537 31.72 -1.44 -6.36
N LEU A 538 32.11 -2.10 -7.46
CA LEU A 538 31.26 -3.02 -8.20
C LEU A 538 30.80 -4.19 -7.33
N PHE A 539 31.69 -4.78 -6.53
CA PHE A 539 31.34 -5.80 -5.55
C PHE A 539 30.35 -5.27 -4.52
N LYS A 540 30.54 -4.04 -4.02
CA LYS A 540 29.62 -3.42 -3.06
C LYS A 540 28.24 -3.18 -3.68
N ILE A 541 28.18 -2.77 -4.95
CA ILE A 541 26.93 -2.62 -5.70
C ILE A 541 26.19 -3.96 -5.79
N ALA A 542 26.88 -5.00 -6.28
CA ALA A 542 26.31 -6.34 -6.44
C ALA A 542 25.84 -6.93 -5.10
N SER A 543 26.65 -6.80 -4.04
CA SER A 543 26.30 -7.26 -2.69
C SER A 543 25.09 -6.52 -2.11
N GLY A 544 24.97 -5.21 -2.35
CA GLY A 544 23.83 -4.40 -1.91
C GLY A 544 22.53 -4.84 -2.60
N ILE A 545 22.55 -4.95 -3.93
CA ILE A 545 21.42 -5.43 -4.73
C ILE A 545 21.01 -6.85 -4.28
N LYS A 546 21.96 -7.77 -4.15
CA LYS A 546 21.70 -9.13 -3.66
C LYS A 546 21.02 -9.14 -2.29
N THR A 547 21.50 -8.31 -1.36
CA THR A 547 20.91 -8.22 -0.02
C THR A 547 19.46 -7.78 -0.09
N THR A 548 19.14 -6.79 -0.93
CA THR A 548 17.76 -6.35 -1.15
C THR A 548 16.90 -7.45 -1.80
N VAL A 549 17.43 -8.17 -2.79
CA VAL A 549 16.74 -9.31 -3.41
C VAL A 549 16.40 -10.38 -2.37
N ASP A 550 17.37 -10.77 -1.54
CA ASP A 550 17.16 -11.78 -0.50
C ASP A 550 16.09 -11.31 0.51
N GLN A 551 16.12 -10.03 0.91
CA GLN A 551 15.13 -9.44 1.82
C GLN A 551 13.73 -9.41 1.21
N GLN A 552 13.60 -9.00 -0.05
CA GLN A 552 12.32 -8.94 -0.74
C GLN A 552 11.75 -10.34 -0.97
N ASN A 553 12.59 -11.32 -1.31
CA ASN A 553 12.17 -12.72 -1.41
C ASN A 553 11.61 -13.25 -0.08
N ILE A 554 12.30 -13.02 1.04
CA ILE A 554 11.80 -13.40 2.37
C ILE A 554 10.48 -12.70 2.68
N ARG A 555 10.37 -11.40 2.35
CA ARG A 555 9.14 -10.64 2.56
C ARG A 555 7.97 -11.22 1.77
N LEU A 556 8.14 -11.41 0.45
CA LEU A 556 7.09 -11.95 -0.42
C LEU A 556 6.68 -13.35 0.03
N LYS A 557 7.64 -14.20 0.39
CA LYS A 557 7.35 -15.53 0.94
C LYS A 557 6.49 -15.45 2.19
N ASN A 558 6.86 -14.61 3.17
CA ASN A 558 6.07 -14.46 4.39
C ASN A 558 4.65 -13.96 4.10
N GLU A 559 4.48 -13.09 3.10
CA GLU A 559 3.16 -12.58 2.72
C GLU A 559 2.30 -13.64 2.01
N ILE A 560 2.92 -14.51 1.19
CA ILE A 560 2.26 -15.69 0.62
C ILE A 560 1.84 -16.65 1.72
N ASP A 561 2.76 -17.00 2.63
CA ASP A 561 2.50 -17.91 3.74
C ASP A 561 1.33 -17.39 4.61
N ARG A 562 1.26 -16.07 4.81
CA ARG A 562 0.15 -15.40 5.51
C ARG A 562 -1.17 -15.53 4.76
N LEU A 563 -1.21 -15.18 3.47
CA LEU A 563 -2.44 -15.22 2.67
C LEU A 563 -2.94 -16.65 2.42
N THR A 564 -2.04 -17.62 2.38
CA THR A 564 -2.37 -19.04 2.16
C THR A 564 -2.68 -19.81 3.44
N ALA A 565 -2.38 -19.25 4.61
CA ALA A 565 -2.73 -19.86 5.89
C ALA A 565 -4.24 -20.08 6.02
N ASP A 566 -4.64 -21.19 6.64
CA ASP A 566 -6.04 -21.40 7.01
C ASP A 566 -6.37 -20.46 8.19
N PRO A 567 -7.32 -19.51 8.03
CA PRO A 567 -7.67 -18.57 9.08
C PRO A 567 -8.19 -19.27 10.33
N LEU A 568 -8.93 -20.37 10.17
CA LEU A 568 -9.48 -21.15 11.28
C LEU A 568 -8.35 -21.85 12.03
N GLN A 569 -7.42 -22.48 11.32
CA GLN A 569 -6.24 -23.09 11.94
C GLN A 569 -5.37 -22.08 12.68
N SER A 570 -5.20 -20.88 12.09
CA SER A 570 -4.41 -19.80 12.68
C SER A 570 -5.05 -19.28 13.97
N TYR A 571 -6.36 -19.02 13.94
CA TYR A 571 -7.14 -18.63 15.11
C TYR A 571 -7.07 -19.69 16.22
N ILE A 572 -7.28 -20.97 15.89
CA ILE A 572 -7.24 -22.05 16.88
C ILE A 572 -5.83 -22.23 17.44
N ASN A 573 -4.78 -22.07 16.63
CA ASN A 573 -3.42 -22.09 17.13
C ASN A 573 -3.14 -21.00 18.15
N GLU A 574 -3.60 -19.77 17.87
CA GLU A 574 -3.47 -18.66 18.82
C GLU A 574 -4.27 -18.88 20.11
N LEU A 575 -5.47 -19.44 19.99
CA LEU A 575 -6.29 -19.83 21.14
C LEU A 575 -5.55 -20.87 22.00
N VAL A 576 -5.03 -21.94 21.41
CA VAL A 576 -4.30 -22.98 22.15
C VAL A 576 -3.08 -22.43 22.87
N LEU A 577 -2.28 -21.59 22.21
CA LEU A 577 -1.10 -20.98 22.85
C LEU A 577 -1.51 -20.06 24.00
N LYS A 578 -2.62 -19.32 23.87
CA LYS A 578 -3.20 -18.52 24.95
C LYS A 578 -3.64 -19.40 26.13
N LEU A 579 -4.35 -20.50 25.86
CA LEU A 579 -4.78 -21.44 26.90
C LEU A 579 -3.59 -22.08 27.64
N LYS A 580 -2.48 -22.32 26.93
CA LYS A 580 -1.25 -22.88 27.50
C LYS A 580 -0.32 -21.84 28.14
N ASN A 581 -0.69 -20.55 28.15
CA ASN A 581 0.17 -19.45 28.59
C ASN A 581 1.56 -19.44 27.92
N VAL A 582 1.62 -19.81 26.63
CA VAL A 582 2.86 -19.76 25.85
C VAL A 582 3.02 -18.36 25.28
N GLU A 583 4.06 -17.64 25.73
CA GLU A 583 4.35 -16.26 25.29
C GLU A 583 4.72 -16.15 23.80
N ASP A 584 5.39 -17.16 23.26
CA ASP A 584 5.80 -17.21 21.85
C ASP A 584 4.69 -17.76 20.95
N LYS A 585 3.83 -16.85 20.48
CA LYS A 585 2.73 -17.19 19.57
C LYS A 585 3.18 -17.62 18.16
N SER A 586 4.46 -17.46 17.79
CA SER A 586 4.98 -17.87 16.47
C SER A 586 5.13 -19.39 16.32
N LYS A 587 5.02 -20.13 17.41
CA LYS A 587 5.05 -21.59 17.41
C LYS A 587 3.73 -22.15 16.89
N ASN A 588 3.84 -23.25 16.14
CA ASN A 588 2.70 -24.10 15.86
C ASN A 588 2.57 -25.11 17.00
N ASP A 589 1.38 -25.18 17.60
CA ASP A 589 1.13 -26.12 18.68
C ASP A 589 0.79 -27.50 18.12
N ALA A 590 1.41 -28.55 18.69
CA ALA A 590 1.22 -29.92 18.25
C ALA A 590 -0.25 -30.38 18.38
N THR A 591 -0.99 -29.86 19.36
CA THR A 591 -2.43 -30.13 19.53
C THR A 591 -3.24 -29.59 18.35
N VAL A 592 -2.86 -28.45 17.79
CA VAL A 592 -3.57 -27.87 16.65
C VAL A 592 -3.24 -28.67 15.39
N ALA A 593 -1.97 -29.02 15.20
CA ALA A 593 -1.57 -29.89 14.10
C ALA A 593 -2.32 -31.24 14.14
N SER A 594 -2.50 -31.84 15.32
CA SER A 594 -3.24 -33.11 15.46
C SER A 594 -4.72 -32.95 15.16
N ILE A 595 -5.37 -31.86 15.62
CA ILE A 595 -6.79 -31.60 15.33
C ILE A 595 -7.04 -31.48 13.83
N PHE A 596 -6.21 -30.71 13.13
CA PHE A 596 -6.40 -30.45 11.70
C PHE A 596 -5.92 -31.60 10.80
N ALA A 597 -5.09 -32.51 11.33
CA ALA A 597 -4.70 -33.75 10.68
C ALA A 597 -5.65 -34.93 11.00
N ASP A 598 -6.61 -34.76 11.92
CA ASP A 598 -7.55 -35.81 12.30
C ASP A 598 -8.44 -36.20 11.09
N PRO A 599 -8.54 -37.49 10.74
CA PRO A 599 -9.39 -37.95 9.63
C PRO A 599 -10.84 -37.47 9.72
N ASN A 600 -11.40 -37.38 10.95
CA ASN A 600 -12.77 -36.91 11.16
C ASN A 600 -12.89 -35.40 10.91
N TYR A 601 -11.88 -34.61 11.24
CA TYR A 601 -11.86 -33.19 10.88
C TYR A 601 -11.77 -33.00 9.36
N ILE A 602 -10.97 -33.81 8.68
CA ILE A 602 -10.82 -33.77 7.22
C ILE A 602 -12.16 -34.05 6.52
N LEU A 603 -12.98 -34.97 7.05
CA LEU A 603 -14.34 -35.23 6.54
C LEU A 603 -15.29 -34.03 6.68
N LEU A 604 -15.01 -33.11 7.61
CA LEU A 604 -15.81 -31.89 7.81
C LEU A 604 -15.42 -30.74 6.87
N LYS A 605 -14.50 -30.94 5.91
CA LYS A 605 -13.94 -29.87 5.06
C LYS A 605 -15.01 -29.00 4.39
N ASP A 606 -16.13 -29.60 3.97
CA ASP A 606 -17.24 -28.93 3.28
C ASP A 606 -18.47 -28.69 4.19
N SER A 607 -18.36 -29.02 5.48
CA SER A 607 -19.41 -28.80 6.48
C SER A 607 -19.47 -27.33 6.94
N PRO A 608 -20.61 -26.89 7.51
CA PRO A 608 -20.75 -25.57 8.13
C PRO A 608 -19.68 -25.31 9.19
N LEU A 609 -19.31 -24.04 9.36
CA LEU A 609 -18.28 -23.62 10.32
C LEU A 609 -18.60 -24.06 11.76
N GLU A 610 -19.88 -24.04 12.14
CA GLU A 610 -20.36 -24.48 13.44
C GLU A 610 -20.00 -25.95 13.71
N SER A 611 -20.20 -26.84 12.72
CA SER A 611 -19.82 -28.25 12.83
C SER A 611 -18.31 -28.44 13.00
N LYS A 612 -17.51 -27.63 12.31
CA LYS A 612 -16.04 -27.62 12.46
C LYS A 612 -15.63 -27.14 13.85
N MET A 613 -16.24 -26.05 14.34
CA MET A 613 -15.96 -25.49 15.67
C MET A 613 -16.38 -26.45 16.79
N GLN A 614 -17.48 -27.18 16.61
CA GLN A 614 -17.93 -28.18 17.56
C GLN A 614 -16.94 -29.34 17.68
N PHE A 615 -16.43 -29.83 16.54
CA PHE A 615 -15.35 -30.82 16.54
C PHE A 615 -14.09 -30.28 17.22
N ILE A 616 -13.64 -29.09 16.84
CA ILE A 616 -12.44 -28.46 17.41
C ILE A 616 -12.57 -28.29 18.92
N LEU A 617 -13.70 -27.78 19.43
CA LEU A 617 -13.93 -27.62 20.85
C LEU A 617 -13.89 -28.97 21.59
N SER A 618 -14.48 -30.02 21.01
CA SER A 618 -14.46 -31.36 21.61
C SER A 618 -13.03 -31.90 21.77
N GLU A 619 -12.15 -31.65 20.80
CA GLU A 619 -10.74 -32.05 20.87
C GLU A 619 -9.93 -31.16 21.80
N LEU A 620 -10.21 -29.86 21.84
CA LEU A 620 -9.59 -28.94 22.78
C LEU A 620 -9.93 -29.30 24.24
N VAL A 621 -11.17 -29.72 24.52
CA VAL A 621 -11.59 -30.18 25.85
C VAL A 621 -10.85 -31.46 26.27
N LYS A 622 -10.56 -32.36 25.32
CA LYS A 622 -9.73 -33.54 25.61
C LYS A 622 -8.27 -33.16 25.90
N ALA A 623 -7.72 -32.21 25.16
CA ALA A 623 -6.31 -31.85 25.25
C ALA A 623 -5.99 -30.85 26.38
N LEU A 624 -6.93 -29.96 26.74
CA LEU A 624 -6.76 -28.85 27.69
C LEU A 624 -7.96 -28.70 28.65
N PRO A 625 -8.32 -29.76 29.39
CA PRO A 625 -9.62 -29.87 30.06
C PRO A 625 -9.91 -28.79 31.11
N GLU A 626 -8.92 -28.24 31.82
CA GLU A 626 -9.16 -27.18 32.82
C GLU A 626 -9.25 -25.80 32.16
N GLN A 627 -8.47 -25.54 31.12
CA GLN A 627 -8.36 -24.23 30.48
C GLN A 627 -9.47 -24.00 29.43
N SER A 628 -10.04 -25.06 28.87
CA SER A 628 -11.07 -24.99 27.83
C SER A 628 -12.51 -24.94 28.37
N LYS A 629 -12.73 -25.13 29.67
CA LYS A 629 -14.08 -25.18 30.29
C LYS A 629 -14.92 -23.93 30.07
N ASP A 630 -14.28 -22.78 29.87
CA ASP A 630 -14.94 -21.48 29.69
C ASP A 630 -15.33 -21.17 28.23
N TYR A 631 -15.09 -22.10 27.30
CA TYR A 631 -15.39 -21.90 25.88
C TYR A 631 -16.61 -22.72 25.44
N SER A 632 -17.53 -22.03 24.78
CA SER A 632 -18.65 -22.63 24.03
C SER A 632 -18.43 -22.47 22.52
N VAL A 633 -19.20 -23.21 21.72
CA VAL A 633 -19.15 -23.09 20.25
C VAL A 633 -19.53 -21.67 19.83
N GLU A 634 -20.55 -21.07 20.44
CA GLU A 634 -21.00 -19.71 20.14
C GLU A 634 -19.91 -18.67 20.44
N ARG A 635 -19.20 -18.84 21.56
CA ARG A 635 -18.08 -17.96 21.90
C ARG A 635 -16.94 -18.08 20.89
N LEU A 636 -16.57 -19.31 20.51
CA LEU A 636 -15.52 -19.53 19.51
C LEU A 636 -15.91 -18.96 18.14
N LEU A 637 -17.17 -19.10 17.74
CA LEU A 637 -17.69 -18.51 16.51
C LEU A 637 -17.66 -16.98 16.56
N SER A 638 -18.09 -16.37 17.66
CA SER A 638 -18.06 -14.92 17.84
C SER A 638 -16.62 -14.37 17.81
N GLU A 639 -15.70 -14.99 18.56
CA GLU A 639 -14.29 -14.60 18.59
C GLU A 639 -13.62 -14.83 17.22
N PHE A 640 -13.93 -15.92 16.52
CA PHE A 640 -13.44 -16.16 15.16
C PHE A 640 -14.00 -15.17 14.14
N ASN A 641 -15.29 -14.81 14.22
CA ASN A 641 -15.87 -13.80 13.34
C ASN A 641 -15.22 -12.42 13.59
N ALA A 642 -14.97 -12.06 14.85
CA ALA A 642 -14.23 -10.85 15.19
C ALA A 642 -12.78 -10.91 14.68
N TYR A 643 -12.12 -12.06 14.80
CA TYR A 643 -10.81 -12.31 14.21
C TYR A 643 -10.85 -12.13 12.68
N GLN A 644 -11.86 -12.67 11.99
CA GLN A 644 -12.00 -12.50 10.55
C GLN A 644 -12.25 -11.04 10.15
N GLU A 645 -13.04 -10.28 10.89
CA GLU A 645 -13.25 -8.85 10.61
C GLU A 645 -11.98 -8.02 10.83
N ILE A 646 -11.17 -8.39 11.82
CA ILE A 646 -9.87 -7.75 12.08
C ILE A 646 -8.83 -8.16 11.02
N TYR A 647 -8.84 -9.39 10.55
CA TYR A 647 -7.85 -9.96 9.61
C TYR A 647 -8.41 -10.19 8.20
N LYS A 648 -9.44 -9.43 7.81
CA LYS A 648 -10.11 -9.59 6.52
C LYS A 648 -9.16 -9.18 5.39
N ASP A 649 -8.55 -10.16 4.76
CA ASP A 649 -7.87 -9.95 3.48
C ASP A 649 -8.92 -9.72 2.39
N GLU A 650 -8.69 -8.72 1.55
CA GLU A 650 -9.51 -8.44 0.38
C GLU A 650 -8.94 -9.14 -0.86
N LEU A 651 -9.75 -9.36 -1.90
CA LEU A 651 -9.26 -9.91 -3.17
C LEU A 651 -8.13 -9.05 -3.75
N VAL A 652 -8.18 -7.73 -3.52
CA VAL A 652 -7.14 -6.79 -3.95
C VAL A 652 -5.78 -7.09 -3.31
N ASP A 653 -5.73 -7.63 -2.08
CA ASP A 653 -4.47 -8.03 -1.44
C ASP A 653 -3.80 -9.19 -2.17
N PHE A 654 -4.59 -10.15 -2.67
CA PHE A 654 -4.09 -11.27 -3.46
C PHE A 654 -3.64 -10.82 -4.85
N ILE A 655 -4.41 -9.95 -5.50
CA ILE A 655 -4.07 -9.37 -6.81
C ILE A 655 -2.73 -8.61 -6.70
N ASN A 656 -2.64 -7.69 -5.74
CA ASN A 656 -1.44 -6.87 -5.51
C ASN A 656 -0.21 -7.74 -5.23
N LEU A 657 -0.33 -8.76 -4.37
CA LEU A 657 0.79 -9.65 -4.08
C LEU A 657 1.22 -10.44 -5.32
N TYR A 658 0.27 -10.97 -6.09
CA TYR A 658 0.58 -11.71 -7.31
C TYR A 658 1.30 -10.83 -8.32
N GLU A 659 0.79 -9.61 -8.56
CA GLU A 659 1.42 -8.64 -9.46
C GLU A 659 2.80 -8.21 -8.97
N GLN A 660 2.98 -7.97 -7.66
CA GLN A 660 4.30 -7.69 -7.08
C GLN A 660 5.30 -8.81 -7.34
N ILE A 661 4.87 -10.08 -7.22
CA ILE A 661 5.74 -11.23 -7.50
C ILE A 661 6.13 -11.25 -8.98
N GLN A 662 5.18 -11.03 -9.90
CA GLN A 662 5.47 -10.99 -11.34
C GLN A 662 6.45 -9.86 -11.69
N ILE A 663 6.24 -8.67 -11.14
CA ILE A 663 7.15 -7.52 -11.33
C ILE A 663 8.54 -7.84 -10.77
N PHE A 664 8.61 -8.44 -9.58
CA PHE A 664 9.89 -8.78 -8.97
C PHE A 664 10.65 -9.86 -9.75
N ILE A 665 9.95 -10.84 -10.34
CA ILE A 665 10.55 -11.82 -11.25
C ILE A 665 11.17 -11.13 -12.48
N GLN A 666 10.47 -10.18 -13.09
CA GLN A 666 11.01 -9.40 -14.20
C GLN A 666 12.26 -8.60 -13.77
N ASP A 667 12.27 -8.05 -12.55
CA ASP A 667 13.44 -7.37 -12.01
C ASP A 667 14.63 -8.32 -11.83
N LEU A 668 14.39 -9.56 -11.40
CA LEU A 668 15.44 -10.57 -11.23
C LEU A 668 16.12 -10.92 -12.55
N ASP A 669 15.35 -11.08 -13.64
CA ASP A 669 15.91 -11.31 -14.98
C ASP A 669 16.73 -10.10 -15.45
N ALA A 670 16.18 -8.90 -15.30
CA ALA A 670 16.86 -7.66 -15.68
C ALA A 670 18.17 -7.47 -14.90
N LEU A 671 18.19 -7.76 -13.59
CA LEU A 671 19.38 -7.73 -12.75
C LEU A 671 20.37 -8.84 -13.12
N GLY A 672 19.89 -10.03 -13.46
CA GLY A 672 20.71 -11.13 -13.96
C GLY A 672 21.43 -10.79 -15.28
N GLY A 673 20.85 -9.91 -16.09
CA GLY A 673 21.49 -9.33 -17.28
C GLY A 673 22.67 -8.40 -16.96
N LEU A 674 22.74 -7.80 -15.76
CA LEU A 674 23.82 -6.89 -15.39
C LEU A 674 25.10 -7.60 -14.95
N ASP A 675 24.94 -8.77 -14.34
CA ASP A 675 26.04 -9.62 -13.89
C ASP A 675 25.66 -11.09 -14.08
N PRO A 676 26.22 -11.77 -15.10
CA PRO A 676 25.95 -13.17 -15.37
C PRO A 676 26.22 -14.09 -14.17
N SER A 677 27.08 -13.70 -13.23
CA SER A 677 27.35 -14.51 -12.03
C SER A 677 26.16 -14.58 -11.06
N LEU A 678 25.24 -13.62 -11.11
CA LEU A 678 24.04 -13.57 -10.28
C LEU A 678 22.88 -14.38 -10.87
N LYS A 679 22.89 -14.62 -12.19
CA LYS A 679 21.80 -15.27 -12.93
C LYS A 679 21.40 -16.66 -12.37
N PRO A 680 22.32 -17.58 -12.04
CA PRO A 680 21.95 -18.88 -11.48
C PRO A 680 21.20 -18.77 -10.14
N GLN A 681 21.62 -17.84 -9.28
CA GLN A 681 20.97 -17.62 -8.00
C GLN A 681 19.57 -17.04 -8.16
N TYR A 682 19.41 -16.06 -9.05
CA TYR A 682 18.12 -15.42 -9.30
C TYR A 682 17.11 -16.35 -9.96
N ALA A 683 17.55 -17.24 -10.85
CA ALA A 683 16.69 -18.26 -11.44
C ALA A 683 16.09 -19.22 -10.38
N VAL A 684 16.84 -19.55 -9.33
CA VAL A 684 16.32 -20.34 -8.20
C VAL A 684 15.24 -19.58 -7.45
N THR A 685 15.49 -18.29 -7.15
CA THR A 685 14.51 -17.43 -6.47
C THR A 685 13.23 -17.25 -7.29
N GLU A 686 13.36 -16.99 -8.59
CA GLU A 686 12.25 -16.89 -9.54
C GLU A 686 11.37 -18.14 -9.51
N ARG A 687 11.97 -19.33 -9.66
CA ARG A 687 11.22 -20.59 -9.67
C ARG A 687 10.46 -20.80 -8.36
N ILE A 688 11.07 -20.49 -7.21
CA ILE A 688 10.41 -20.59 -5.90
C ILE A 688 9.21 -19.64 -5.82
N LEU A 689 9.38 -18.39 -6.24
CA LEU A 689 8.33 -17.38 -6.20
C LEU A 689 7.18 -17.70 -7.16
N LEU A 690 7.46 -18.17 -8.38
CA LEU A 690 6.45 -18.62 -9.32
C LEU A 690 5.60 -19.75 -8.74
N ASN A 691 6.25 -20.78 -8.19
CA ASN A 691 5.55 -21.90 -7.57
C ASN A 691 4.67 -21.44 -6.39
N ASN A 692 5.19 -20.53 -5.56
CA ASN A 692 4.44 -20.02 -4.41
C ASN A 692 3.29 -19.10 -4.83
N ALA A 693 3.47 -18.26 -5.86
CA ALA A 693 2.41 -17.39 -6.38
C ALA A 693 1.22 -18.19 -6.92
N GLN A 694 1.47 -19.35 -7.53
CA GLN A 694 0.42 -20.25 -8.00
C GLN A 694 -0.46 -20.80 -6.86
N LEU A 695 0.04 -20.87 -5.62
CA LEU A 695 -0.74 -21.27 -4.45
C LEU A 695 -1.82 -20.24 -4.07
N LEU A 696 -1.67 -18.98 -4.48
CA LEU A 696 -2.63 -17.92 -4.19
C LEU A 696 -3.97 -18.12 -4.92
N ILE A 697 -3.93 -18.71 -6.12
CA ILE A 697 -5.10 -18.91 -6.99
C ILE A 697 -6.17 -19.79 -6.34
N PRO A 698 -5.87 -21.05 -5.92
CA PRO A 698 -6.88 -21.91 -5.31
C PRO A 698 -7.41 -21.33 -3.99
N VAL A 699 -6.56 -20.64 -3.21
CA VAL A 699 -6.96 -20.02 -1.94
C VAL A 699 -7.93 -18.86 -2.17
N ALA A 700 -7.61 -17.94 -3.08
CA ALA A 700 -8.50 -16.83 -3.44
C ALA A 700 -9.81 -17.32 -4.05
N ALA A 701 -9.74 -18.33 -4.93
CA ALA A 701 -10.92 -18.93 -5.57
C ALA A 701 -11.89 -19.49 -4.53
N ARG A 702 -11.35 -20.25 -3.57
CA ARG A 702 -12.15 -20.78 -2.45
C ARG A 702 -12.72 -19.66 -1.59
N ARG A 703 -11.92 -18.66 -1.21
CA ARG A 703 -12.33 -17.61 -0.27
C ARG A 703 -13.38 -16.66 -0.84
N PHE A 704 -13.24 -16.21 -2.09
CA PHE A 704 -14.04 -15.11 -2.63
C PHE A 704 -15.10 -15.53 -3.65
N TYR A 705 -15.02 -16.75 -4.19
CA TYR A 705 -15.85 -17.18 -5.33
C TYR A 705 -16.53 -18.54 -5.16
N SER A 706 -16.35 -19.24 -4.04
CA SER A 706 -17.07 -20.50 -3.77
C SER A 706 -18.58 -20.31 -3.89
N ASN A 707 -19.23 -21.12 -4.74
CA ASN A 707 -20.68 -21.08 -5.00
C ASN A 707 -21.23 -19.70 -5.38
N LYS A 708 -20.39 -18.78 -5.85
CA LYS A 708 -20.80 -17.40 -6.15
C LYS A 708 -21.61 -17.36 -7.46
N ALA A 709 -22.77 -16.71 -7.40
CA ALA A 709 -23.54 -16.35 -8.58
C ALA A 709 -23.08 -14.99 -9.11
N GLY A 710 -23.03 -14.81 -10.44
CA GLY A 710 -22.73 -13.51 -11.06
C GLY A 710 -21.26 -13.20 -11.33
N ILE A 711 -20.44 -14.21 -11.65
CA ILE A 711 -19.10 -13.99 -12.21
C ILE A 711 -19.23 -13.36 -13.61
N SER A 712 -18.41 -12.35 -13.90
CA SER A 712 -18.43 -11.65 -15.18
C SER A 712 -17.69 -12.43 -16.28
N GLU A 713 -18.28 -12.49 -17.48
CA GLU A 713 -17.66 -13.06 -18.67
C GLU A 713 -16.31 -12.42 -18.99
N ASN A 714 -16.26 -11.08 -19.00
CA ASN A 714 -15.07 -10.30 -19.35
C ASN A 714 -13.89 -10.64 -18.41
N THR A 715 -14.18 -10.90 -17.14
CA THR A 715 -13.16 -11.23 -16.16
C THR A 715 -12.69 -12.67 -16.29
N VAL A 716 -13.59 -13.63 -16.54
CA VAL A 716 -13.24 -15.06 -16.75
C VAL A 716 -12.34 -15.24 -17.97
N MET A 717 -12.49 -14.41 -19.00
CA MET A 717 -11.65 -14.45 -20.21
C MET A 717 -10.36 -13.66 -20.08
N ALA A 718 -10.19 -12.84 -19.05
CA ALA A 718 -8.98 -12.05 -18.87
C ALA A 718 -7.79 -12.95 -18.50
N ASP A 719 -6.64 -12.70 -19.12
CA ASP A 719 -5.38 -13.36 -18.77
C ASP A 719 -4.67 -12.64 -17.61
N ASN A 720 -5.40 -12.49 -16.50
CA ASN A 720 -4.91 -11.87 -15.27
C ASN A 720 -5.22 -12.75 -14.06
N PHE A 721 -4.69 -12.38 -12.89
CA PHE A 721 -4.87 -13.16 -11.66
C PHE A 721 -6.34 -13.41 -11.32
N GLN A 722 -7.19 -12.38 -11.43
CA GLN A 722 -8.62 -12.50 -11.13
C GLN A 722 -9.32 -13.48 -12.09
N GLY A 723 -9.02 -13.42 -13.38
CA GLY A 723 -9.52 -14.39 -14.36
C GLY A 723 -9.08 -15.82 -14.06
N GLN A 724 -7.82 -16.03 -13.65
CA GLN A 724 -7.31 -17.34 -13.22
C GLN A 724 -8.06 -17.86 -11.97
N VAL A 725 -8.28 -16.99 -10.98
CA VAL A 725 -9.04 -17.30 -9.76
C VAL A 725 -10.48 -17.70 -10.07
N GLU A 726 -11.17 -16.94 -10.91
CA GLU A 726 -12.56 -17.20 -11.28
C GLU A 726 -12.68 -18.49 -12.10
N ARG A 727 -11.77 -18.74 -13.06
CA ARG A 727 -11.69 -20.03 -13.79
C ARG A 727 -11.47 -21.20 -12.85
N TYR A 728 -10.56 -21.06 -11.89
CA TYR A 728 -10.31 -22.08 -10.88
C TYR A 728 -11.54 -22.35 -10.01
N ALA A 729 -12.27 -21.30 -9.61
CA ALA A 729 -13.50 -21.41 -8.83
C ALA A 729 -14.63 -22.11 -9.59
N ILE A 730 -14.75 -21.85 -10.90
CA ILE A 730 -15.71 -22.55 -11.77
C ILE A 730 -15.40 -24.05 -11.82
N LEU A 731 -14.13 -24.41 -11.98
CA LEU A 731 -13.69 -25.80 -12.11
C LEU A 731 -13.78 -26.58 -10.80
N HIS A 732 -13.50 -25.94 -9.65
CA HIS A 732 -13.24 -26.65 -8.40
C HIS A 732 -14.14 -26.27 -7.22
N TYR A 733 -14.87 -25.14 -7.27
CA TYR A 733 -15.63 -24.60 -6.13
C TYR A 733 -17.08 -24.23 -6.48
N GLY A 734 -17.64 -24.82 -7.54
CA GLY A 734 -19.07 -24.71 -7.86
C GLY A 734 -19.54 -23.31 -8.28
N ALA A 735 -18.61 -22.43 -8.67
CA ALA A 735 -19.00 -21.12 -9.18
C ALA A 735 -19.70 -21.25 -10.55
N LYS A 736 -20.77 -20.49 -10.77
CA LYS A 736 -21.57 -20.61 -12.00
C LYS A 736 -20.78 -20.09 -13.20
N ASN A 737 -20.57 -20.95 -14.19
CA ASN A 737 -19.89 -20.58 -15.43
C ASN A 737 -20.80 -19.67 -16.29
N PRO A 738 -20.43 -18.39 -16.52
CA PRO A 738 -21.24 -17.48 -17.34
C PRO A 738 -21.26 -17.89 -18.82
N LEU A 739 -20.29 -18.68 -19.28
CA LEU A 739 -20.14 -19.08 -20.68
C LEU A 739 -21.10 -20.19 -21.12
N VAL A 740 -21.72 -20.91 -20.17
CA VAL A 740 -22.69 -21.98 -20.48
C VAL A 740 -23.96 -21.38 -21.10
N ALA A 741 -24.47 -20.28 -20.53
CA ALA A 741 -25.66 -19.60 -21.05
C ALA A 741 -25.44 -18.96 -22.44
N LEU A 742 -24.23 -18.47 -22.71
CA LEU A 742 -23.84 -17.94 -24.02
C LEU A 742 -23.72 -19.02 -25.08
N LYS A 743 -23.14 -20.17 -24.74
CA LYS A 743 -23.07 -21.32 -25.64
C LYS A 743 -24.48 -21.81 -26.01
N GLU A 744 -25.38 -21.92 -25.03
CA GLU A 744 -26.78 -22.30 -25.24
C GLU A 744 -27.53 -21.27 -26.11
N ALA A 745 -27.33 -19.97 -25.85
CA ALA A 745 -27.94 -18.89 -26.66
C ALA A 745 -27.41 -18.87 -28.11
N SER A 746 -26.10 -19.10 -28.30
CA SER A 746 -25.49 -19.19 -29.64
C SER A 746 -25.97 -20.41 -30.41
N GLU A 747 -26.13 -21.56 -29.76
CA GLU A 747 -26.65 -22.79 -30.38
C GLU A 747 -28.13 -22.63 -30.78
N GLN A 748 -28.94 -21.96 -29.95
CA GLN A 748 -30.33 -21.62 -30.30
C GLN A 748 -30.40 -20.70 -31.52
N ASN A 749 -29.56 -19.67 -31.57
CA ASN A 749 -29.54 -18.73 -32.70
C ASN A 749 -29.10 -19.43 -34.00
N ALA A 750 -28.07 -20.27 -33.94
CA ALA A 750 -27.61 -21.08 -35.07
C ALA A 750 -28.70 -22.05 -35.58
N ASN A 751 -29.47 -22.66 -34.69
CA ASN A 751 -30.60 -23.52 -35.04
C ASN A 751 -31.74 -22.74 -35.69
N GLN A 752 -32.02 -21.51 -35.21
CA GLN A 752 -33.03 -20.63 -35.80
C GLN A 752 -32.64 -20.19 -37.22
N LEU A 753 -31.38 -19.80 -37.43
CA LEU A 753 -30.81 -19.49 -38.76
C LEU A 753 -30.91 -20.69 -39.71
N LYS A 754 -30.54 -21.88 -39.26
CA LYS A 754 -30.64 -23.12 -40.04
C LYS A 754 -32.08 -23.40 -40.47
N ASN A 755 -33.04 -23.24 -39.57
CA ASN A 755 -34.46 -23.43 -39.86
C ASN A 755 -34.99 -22.40 -40.87
N ASN A 756 -34.56 -21.14 -40.77
CA ASN A 756 -34.89 -20.10 -41.75
C ASN A 756 -34.29 -20.38 -43.14
N TYR A 757 -33.06 -20.90 -43.20
CA TYR A 757 -32.44 -21.34 -44.46
C TYR A 757 -33.19 -22.50 -45.11
N ILE A 758 -33.57 -23.51 -44.33
CA ILE A 758 -34.34 -24.67 -44.81
C ILE A 758 -35.73 -24.23 -45.31
N ALA A 759 -36.40 -23.33 -44.58
CA ALA A 759 -37.70 -22.80 -44.99
C ALA A 759 -37.64 -22.01 -46.31
N ASN A 760 -36.57 -21.24 -46.54
CA ASN A 760 -36.35 -20.53 -47.81
C ASN A 760 -36.06 -21.48 -48.98
N LEU A 761 -35.33 -22.58 -48.75
CA LEU A 761 -35.02 -23.57 -49.81
C LEU A 761 -36.22 -24.43 -50.21
N ASN A 762 -37.24 -24.55 -49.36
CA ASN A 762 -38.45 -25.33 -49.63
C ASN A 762 -39.49 -24.62 -50.51
N SER A 763 -39.29 -23.32 -50.80
CA SER A 763 -40.09 -22.59 -51.79
C SER A 763 -39.21 -22.27 -52.99
N ARG A 764 -39.63 -22.66 -54.19
CA ARG A 764 -38.88 -22.41 -55.43
C ARG A 764 -38.56 -20.94 -55.62
N GLU A 765 -39.55 -20.07 -55.41
CA GLU A 765 -39.40 -18.62 -55.52
C GLU A 765 -38.41 -18.07 -54.49
N LYS A 766 -38.46 -18.54 -53.24
CA LYS A 766 -37.54 -18.09 -52.17
C LYS A 766 -36.12 -18.63 -52.35
N ALA A 767 -35.97 -19.85 -52.87
CA ALA A 767 -34.68 -20.43 -53.21
C ALA A 767 -34.01 -19.64 -54.35
N GLU A 768 -34.77 -19.24 -55.38
CA GLU A 768 -34.29 -18.40 -56.48
C GLU A 768 -33.84 -17.02 -55.98
N HIS A 769 -34.61 -16.39 -55.08
CA HIS A 769 -34.21 -15.13 -54.44
C HIS A 769 -32.97 -15.28 -53.54
N LEU A 770 -32.87 -16.37 -52.77
CA LEU A 770 -31.71 -16.63 -51.93
C LEU A 770 -30.43 -16.86 -52.75
N LEU A 771 -30.53 -17.58 -53.87
CA LEU A 771 -29.42 -17.76 -54.82
C LEU A 771 -29.03 -16.45 -55.51
N LEU A 772 -30.00 -15.61 -55.88
CA LEU A 772 -29.76 -14.27 -56.41
C LEU A 772 -28.98 -13.42 -55.40
N ILE A 773 -29.39 -13.40 -54.12
CA ILE A 773 -28.69 -12.69 -53.05
C ILE A 773 -27.25 -13.17 -52.92
N GLN A 774 -27.05 -14.48 -52.70
CA GLN A 774 -25.75 -15.05 -52.33
C GLN A 774 -24.75 -15.07 -53.49
N ASN A 775 -25.20 -15.48 -54.68
CA ASN A 775 -24.29 -15.68 -55.81
C ASN A 775 -24.09 -14.43 -56.64
N THR A 776 -24.98 -13.42 -56.49
CA THR A 776 -25.00 -12.29 -57.41
C THR A 776 -25.05 -10.93 -56.73
N LEU A 777 -26.05 -10.65 -55.88
CA LEU A 777 -26.22 -9.31 -55.30
C LEU A 777 -25.12 -8.98 -54.30
N ILE A 778 -24.80 -9.89 -53.36
CA ILE A 778 -23.74 -9.67 -52.38
C ILE A 778 -22.38 -9.55 -53.10
N PRO A 779 -21.93 -10.51 -53.94
CA PRO A 779 -20.61 -10.42 -54.56
C PRO A 779 -20.44 -9.16 -55.42
N LYS A 780 -21.45 -8.80 -56.23
CA LYS A 780 -21.36 -7.61 -57.10
C LYS A 780 -21.36 -6.30 -56.30
N THR A 781 -22.13 -6.23 -55.22
CA THR A 781 -22.18 -5.06 -54.35
C THR A 781 -20.90 -4.91 -53.54
N GLN A 782 -20.36 -6.02 -53.04
CA GLN A 782 -19.10 -6.04 -52.29
C GLN A 782 -17.92 -5.64 -53.18
N ILE A 783 -17.80 -6.22 -54.38
CA ILE A 783 -16.74 -5.86 -55.34
C ILE A 783 -16.74 -4.36 -55.60
N TYR A 784 -17.93 -3.78 -55.85
CA TYR A 784 -18.03 -2.35 -56.13
C TYR A 784 -17.77 -1.49 -54.88
N HIS A 785 -18.19 -1.93 -53.69
CA HIS A 785 -17.86 -1.26 -52.44
C HIS A 785 -16.34 -1.22 -52.20
N ASP A 786 -15.66 -2.35 -52.39
CA ASP A 786 -14.22 -2.48 -52.19
C ASP A 786 -13.45 -1.63 -53.21
N GLU A 787 -13.89 -1.60 -54.47
CA GLU A 787 -13.35 -0.70 -55.49
C GLU A 787 -13.45 0.78 -55.08
N LEU A 788 -14.56 1.20 -54.43
CA LEU A 788 -14.71 2.59 -53.95
C LEU A 788 -13.86 2.89 -52.71
N MET A 789 -13.57 1.90 -51.88
CA MET A 789 -12.71 2.07 -50.69
C MET A 789 -11.22 2.26 -51.05
N LEU A 790 -10.81 1.81 -52.25
CA LEU A 790 -9.45 1.97 -52.77
C LEU A 790 -9.20 3.35 -53.40
N ILE A 791 -10.24 4.16 -53.60
CA ILE A 791 -10.12 5.52 -54.12
C ILE A 791 -9.75 6.45 -52.96
N THR A 792 -8.53 6.98 -52.98
CA THR A 792 -7.95 7.81 -51.91
C THR A 792 -7.62 9.25 -52.34
N ASP A 793 -7.63 9.54 -53.64
CA ASP A 793 -7.23 10.84 -54.20
C ASP A 793 -8.35 11.38 -55.10
N VAL A 794 -9.16 12.30 -54.55
CA VAL A 794 -10.34 12.88 -55.21
C VAL A 794 -10.49 14.34 -54.81
N ASP A 795 -11.00 15.15 -55.73
CA ASP A 795 -11.34 16.56 -55.47
C ASP A 795 -12.32 16.68 -54.28
N PRO A 796 -12.14 17.64 -53.35
CA PRO A 796 -13.06 17.89 -52.24
C PRO A 796 -14.55 17.88 -52.59
N ASP A 797 -14.93 18.39 -53.77
CA ASP A 797 -16.33 18.41 -54.20
C ASP A 797 -16.84 17.01 -54.63
N GLU A 798 -15.95 16.14 -55.10
CA GLU A 798 -16.25 14.74 -55.45
C GLU A 798 -16.18 13.79 -54.25
N LEU A 799 -15.41 14.15 -53.21
CA LEU A 799 -15.27 13.37 -51.97
C LEU A 799 -16.61 13.21 -51.24
N VAL A 800 -17.44 14.27 -51.20
CA VAL A 800 -18.78 14.23 -50.58
C VAL A 800 -19.69 13.22 -51.29
N ILE A 801 -19.58 13.12 -52.61
CA ILE A 801 -20.36 12.17 -53.42
C ILE A 801 -19.84 10.75 -53.23
N LEU A 802 -18.51 10.57 -53.13
CA LEU A 802 -17.88 9.29 -52.88
C LEU A 802 -18.28 8.70 -51.52
N GLU A 803 -18.24 9.51 -50.45
CA GLU A 803 -18.64 9.05 -49.11
C GLU A 803 -20.13 8.71 -49.02
N ARG A 804 -21.00 9.45 -49.74
CA ARG A 804 -22.42 9.07 -49.86
C ARG A 804 -22.61 7.72 -50.56
N LYS A 805 -21.84 7.43 -51.62
CA LYS A 805 -21.89 6.13 -52.32
C LYS A 805 -21.44 4.99 -51.44
N LYS A 806 -20.36 5.16 -50.66
CA LYS A 806 -19.89 4.17 -49.68
C LYS A 806 -20.97 3.86 -48.65
N ALA A 807 -21.59 4.90 -48.08
CA ALA A 807 -22.70 4.74 -47.14
C ALA A 807 -23.90 4.00 -47.75
N TYR A 808 -24.28 4.32 -48.99
CA TYR A 808 -25.39 3.65 -49.68
C TYR A 808 -25.10 2.17 -50.00
N LEU A 809 -23.88 1.83 -50.42
CA LEU A 809 -23.51 0.44 -50.66
C LEU A 809 -23.47 -0.38 -49.37
N LYS A 810 -23.01 0.22 -48.27
CA LYS A 810 -23.05 -0.42 -46.96
C LYS A 810 -24.50 -0.74 -46.55
N GLU A 811 -25.42 0.21 -46.69
CA GLU A 811 -26.83 -0.03 -46.39
C GLU A 811 -27.45 -1.11 -47.29
N LEU A 812 -27.09 -1.14 -48.58
CA LEU A 812 -27.52 -2.20 -49.49
C LEU A 812 -26.98 -3.58 -49.09
N LEU A 813 -25.72 -3.68 -48.64
CA LEU A 813 -25.16 -4.91 -48.10
C LEU A 813 -25.84 -5.33 -46.79
N ASP A 814 -26.13 -4.38 -45.90
CA ASP A 814 -26.84 -4.64 -44.64
C ASP A 814 -28.28 -5.17 -44.88
N ILE A 815 -28.96 -4.73 -45.96
CA ILE A 815 -30.25 -5.32 -46.36
C ILE A 815 -30.05 -6.77 -46.84
N LEU A 816 -28.97 -7.03 -47.57
CA LEU A 816 -28.64 -8.35 -48.08
C LEU A 816 -28.02 -9.30 -47.05
N ASP A 817 -27.66 -8.86 -45.84
CA ASP A 817 -27.02 -9.71 -44.82
C ASP A 817 -27.90 -9.96 -43.58
N LYS A 818 -29.23 -9.94 -43.78
CA LYS A 818 -30.24 -10.19 -42.73
C LYS A 818 -30.93 -11.54 -42.93
N PRO A 819 -30.30 -12.67 -42.54
CA PRO A 819 -30.85 -14.01 -42.75
C PRO A 819 -32.18 -14.28 -42.03
N GLU A 820 -32.53 -13.47 -41.05
CA GLU A 820 -33.81 -13.47 -40.34
C GLU A 820 -34.97 -12.87 -41.14
N VAL A 821 -34.69 -12.11 -42.21
CA VAL A 821 -35.69 -11.55 -43.11
C VAL A 821 -35.83 -12.45 -44.35
N ASP A 822 -37.06 -12.60 -44.82
CA ASP A 822 -37.37 -13.43 -45.99
C ASP A 822 -36.56 -13.01 -47.23
N SER A 823 -36.07 -14.00 -47.97
CA SER A 823 -35.21 -13.77 -49.15
C SER A 823 -35.90 -12.92 -50.22
N SER A 824 -37.21 -13.07 -50.42
CA SER A 824 -37.98 -12.25 -51.36
C SER A 824 -38.04 -10.79 -50.91
N THR A 825 -38.34 -10.56 -49.62
CA THR A 825 -38.41 -9.23 -49.01
C THR A 825 -37.06 -8.51 -49.06
N ARG A 826 -35.95 -9.23 -48.87
CA ARG A 826 -34.60 -8.65 -48.98
C ARG A 826 -34.27 -8.20 -50.40
N VAL A 827 -34.64 -9.01 -51.40
CA VAL A 827 -34.47 -8.64 -52.82
C VAL A 827 -35.32 -7.42 -53.16
N GLU A 828 -36.58 -7.38 -52.72
CA GLU A 828 -37.48 -6.25 -52.92
C GLU A 828 -36.94 -4.96 -52.27
N GLN A 829 -36.54 -5.04 -51.00
CA GLN A 829 -35.96 -3.91 -50.26
C GLN A 829 -34.67 -3.43 -50.93
N PHE A 830 -33.81 -4.35 -51.35
CA PHE A 830 -32.57 -4.03 -52.04
C PHE A 830 -32.82 -3.27 -53.34
N TYR A 831 -33.71 -3.76 -54.23
CA TYR A 831 -33.99 -3.08 -55.49
C TYR A 831 -34.74 -1.76 -55.29
N THR A 832 -35.67 -1.70 -54.33
CA THR A 832 -36.35 -0.46 -53.96
C THR A 832 -35.36 0.60 -53.54
N ARG A 833 -34.39 0.22 -52.69
CA ARG A 833 -33.38 1.13 -52.18
C ARG A 833 -32.35 1.51 -53.22
N LEU A 834 -31.92 0.55 -54.05
CA LEU A 834 -31.00 0.77 -55.17
C LEU A 834 -31.59 1.77 -56.18
N ASN A 835 -32.87 1.63 -56.52
CA ASN A 835 -33.57 2.54 -57.43
C ASN A 835 -33.67 3.96 -56.83
N PHE A 836 -33.99 4.07 -55.54
CA PHE A 836 -33.98 5.36 -54.84
C PHE A 836 -32.60 6.03 -54.88
N TYR A 837 -31.52 5.27 -54.70
CA TYR A 837 -30.15 5.78 -54.78
C TYR A 837 -29.72 6.15 -56.18
N GLU A 838 -30.14 5.40 -57.20
CA GLU A 838 -29.91 5.75 -58.58
C GLU A 838 -30.55 7.09 -58.96
N LEU A 839 -31.77 7.35 -58.49
CA LEU A 839 -32.43 8.65 -58.67
C LEU A 839 -31.71 9.78 -57.95
N LYS A 840 -31.21 9.54 -56.73
CA LYS A 840 -30.48 10.54 -55.92
C LYS A 840 -29.08 10.87 -56.45
N LEU A 841 -28.43 9.91 -57.11
CA LEU A 841 -27.04 10.04 -57.59
C LEU A 841 -26.93 10.25 -59.11
N GLY A 842 -28.02 10.08 -59.86
CA GLY A 842 -28.05 10.08 -61.33
C GLY A 842 -27.70 11.42 -62.00
N GLU A 843 -27.71 12.52 -61.25
CA GLU A 843 -27.29 13.86 -61.71
C GLU A 843 -25.77 13.99 -61.89
N HIS A 844 -24.98 13.16 -61.19
CA HIS A 844 -23.53 13.09 -61.37
C HIS A 844 -23.21 12.03 -62.44
N ARG A 845 -22.48 12.41 -63.50
CA ARG A 845 -22.14 11.55 -64.66
C ARG A 845 -21.11 10.45 -64.32
N ASP A 846 -21.34 9.68 -63.26
CA ASP A 846 -20.47 8.57 -62.87
C ASP A 846 -20.80 7.31 -63.68
N ALA A 847 -19.91 7.01 -64.63
CA ALA A 847 -20.00 5.84 -65.49
C ALA A 847 -19.83 4.51 -64.73
N ARG A 848 -19.17 4.49 -63.57
CA ARG A 848 -18.95 3.28 -62.75
C ARG A 848 -20.18 2.95 -61.93
N TRP A 849 -20.80 3.93 -61.26
CA TRP A 849 -22.08 3.75 -60.56
C TRP A 849 -23.17 3.24 -61.50
N LYS A 850 -23.34 3.88 -62.66
CA LYS A 850 -24.31 3.45 -63.68
C LYS A 850 -24.04 2.05 -64.20
N ARG A 851 -22.77 1.62 -64.26
CA ARG A 851 -22.39 0.27 -64.66
C ARG A 851 -22.75 -0.74 -63.57
N TYR A 852 -22.49 -0.41 -62.30
CA TYR A 852 -22.88 -1.24 -61.15
C TYR A 852 -24.41 -1.40 -61.08
N THR A 853 -25.19 -0.31 -61.07
CA THR A 853 -26.66 -0.36 -60.99
C THR A 853 -27.24 -1.17 -62.14
N LYS A 854 -26.77 -0.91 -63.37
CA LYS A 854 -27.13 -1.66 -64.56
C LYS A 854 -26.78 -3.14 -64.42
N ASN A 855 -25.55 -3.50 -64.02
CA ASN A 855 -25.13 -4.89 -63.92
C ASN A 855 -25.93 -5.68 -62.88
N VAL A 856 -26.31 -5.04 -61.77
CA VAL A 856 -27.12 -5.67 -60.72
C VAL A 856 -28.59 -5.77 -61.15
N LEU A 857 -29.14 -4.74 -61.79
CA LEU A 857 -30.52 -4.76 -62.33
C LEU A 857 -30.67 -5.78 -63.48
N PHE A 858 -29.69 -5.86 -64.39
CA PHE A 858 -29.65 -6.89 -65.43
C PHE A 858 -29.52 -8.29 -64.84
N ALA A 859 -28.72 -8.47 -63.78
CA ALA A 859 -28.66 -9.74 -63.08
C ALA A 859 -30.02 -10.14 -62.47
N GLY A 860 -30.71 -9.20 -61.82
CA GLY A 860 -32.08 -9.41 -61.33
C GLY A 860 -33.07 -9.78 -62.42
N LEU A 861 -33.11 -8.98 -63.49
CA LEU A 861 -33.99 -9.21 -64.65
C LEU A 861 -33.67 -10.52 -65.36
N THR A 862 -32.39 -10.87 -65.55
CA THR A 862 -31.97 -12.10 -66.24
C THR A 862 -32.34 -13.36 -65.45
N LEU A 863 -32.31 -13.28 -64.12
CA LEU A 863 -32.69 -14.38 -63.23
C LEU A 863 -34.22 -14.48 -63.06
N ILE A 864 -34.95 -13.35 -63.08
CA ILE A 864 -36.42 -13.30 -62.98
C ILE A 864 -37.12 -13.59 -64.34
N THR A 865 -36.48 -13.31 -65.50
CA THR A 865 -37.10 -13.42 -66.85
C THR A 865 -36.68 -14.65 -67.67
N GLY A 866 -36.11 -15.68 -67.04
CA GLY A 866 -36.17 -17.04 -67.59
C GLY A 866 -35.02 -17.51 -68.47
N ILE A 867 -33.76 -17.16 -68.18
CA ILE A 867 -32.59 -17.78 -68.86
C ILE A 867 -32.15 -19.10 -68.18
N LEU A 868 -32.57 -19.36 -66.94
CA LEU A 868 -32.22 -20.60 -66.22
C LEU A 868 -32.85 -21.92 -66.74
N PRO A 869 -34.06 -21.96 -67.35
CA PRO A 869 -34.51 -23.19 -68.01
C PRO A 869 -33.60 -23.61 -69.17
N GLY A 870 -33.01 -22.65 -69.89
CA GLY A 870 -32.08 -22.91 -70.99
C GLY A 870 -30.71 -23.39 -70.52
N LEU A 871 -30.20 -22.86 -69.40
CA LEU A 871 -28.94 -23.31 -68.81
C LEU A 871 -29.07 -24.65 -68.07
N LEU A 872 -30.25 -24.95 -67.49
CA LEU A 872 -30.55 -26.28 -66.95
C LEU A 872 -30.71 -27.31 -68.09
N ALA A 873 -31.35 -26.94 -69.21
CA ALA A 873 -31.46 -27.80 -70.41
C ALA A 873 -30.10 -28.04 -71.09
N LEU A 874 -29.20 -27.05 -71.11
CA LEU A 874 -27.84 -27.20 -71.63
C LEU A 874 -26.96 -28.08 -70.71
N LEU A 875 -27.11 -27.97 -69.38
CA LEU A 875 -26.44 -28.84 -68.40
C LEU A 875 -26.99 -30.28 -68.42
N ILE A 876 -28.28 -30.46 -68.74
CA ILE A 876 -28.90 -31.78 -68.94
C ILE A 876 -28.48 -32.38 -70.29
N TYR A 877 -28.34 -31.57 -71.36
CA TYR A 877 -27.90 -32.02 -72.69
C TYR A 877 -26.40 -32.38 -72.74
N ILE A 878 -25.55 -31.66 -72.00
CA ILE A 878 -24.11 -31.93 -71.93
C ILE A 878 -23.79 -33.16 -71.05
N ASN A 879 -24.63 -33.48 -70.06
CA ASN A 879 -24.41 -34.63 -69.15
C ASN A 879 -25.22 -35.89 -69.47
N MET A 880 -25.95 -35.95 -70.58
CA MET A 880 -26.65 -37.17 -71.03
C MET A 880 -26.54 -37.40 -72.54
N GLY A 881 -25.33 -37.75 -72.98
CA GLY A 881 -25.12 -38.58 -74.16
C GLY A 881 -25.05 -40.05 -73.75
N GLU A 882 -26.01 -40.84 -74.25
CA GLU A 882 -26.06 -42.31 -74.36
C GLU A 882 -25.97 -43.14 -73.05
N THR A 883 -26.92 -43.97 -72.62
CA THR A 883 -28.05 -44.64 -73.29
C THR A 883 -29.07 -45.15 -72.25
N SER A 884 -30.36 -44.91 -72.54
CA SER A 884 -31.60 -45.71 -72.27
C SER A 884 -31.83 -46.31 -70.87
N GLY A 885 -32.88 -46.02 -70.09
CA GLY A 885 -34.16 -45.35 -70.34
C GLY A 885 -35.33 -46.33 -70.22
N LYS A 886 -36.03 -46.36 -69.07
CA LYS A 886 -37.50 -46.50 -68.94
C LYS A 886 -38.03 -45.96 -67.59
N SER A 887 -38.98 -45.03 -67.72
CA SER A 887 -40.18 -44.82 -66.89
C SER A 887 -40.11 -44.07 -65.54
N ILE A 888 -40.54 -42.81 -65.65
CA ILE A 888 -41.27 -41.93 -64.73
C ILE A 888 -42.10 -42.66 -63.65
N TRP A 889 -41.70 -42.58 -62.38
CA TRP A 889 -42.57 -42.48 -61.19
C TRP A 889 -41.79 -41.68 -60.12
N PHE A 890 -42.37 -40.56 -59.69
CA PHE A 890 -41.82 -39.57 -58.78
C PHE A 890 -42.34 -39.85 -57.36
N TRP A 891 -41.49 -39.62 -56.34
CA TRP A 891 -41.71 -39.79 -54.88
C TRP A 891 -41.61 -41.21 -54.30
N GLN A 892 -40.40 -41.59 -53.83
CA GLN A 892 -40.17 -42.15 -52.47
C GLN A 892 -38.69 -42.52 -52.22
N SER A 893 -38.24 -42.19 -50.99
CA SER A 893 -37.06 -42.68 -50.24
C SER A 893 -35.66 -42.07 -50.51
N ARG A 894 -35.17 -41.31 -49.50
CA ARG A 894 -33.94 -41.63 -48.72
C ARG A 894 -33.83 -40.75 -47.46
N GLY A 895 -34.91 -40.77 -46.66
CA GLY A 895 -34.96 -40.17 -45.32
C GLY A 895 -35.70 -41.00 -44.27
N GLU A 896 -36.19 -42.21 -44.60
CA GLU A 896 -37.07 -42.99 -43.71
C GLU A 896 -36.41 -44.23 -43.07
N ASN A 897 -35.19 -44.61 -43.46
CA ASN A 897 -34.56 -45.83 -42.94
C ASN A 897 -33.45 -45.63 -41.89
N ILE A 898 -33.00 -44.40 -41.60
CA ILE A 898 -31.96 -44.19 -40.56
C ILE A 898 -32.50 -44.43 -39.14
N VAL A 899 -33.79 -44.15 -38.89
CA VAL A 899 -34.42 -44.39 -37.58
C VAL A 899 -34.72 -45.88 -37.35
N ASN A 900 -34.91 -46.66 -38.42
CA ASN A 900 -35.08 -48.12 -38.33
C ASN A 900 -33.73 -48.85 -38.21
N ASP A 901 -32.68 -48.35 -38.88
CA ASP A 901 -31.32 -48.91 -38.77
C ASP A 901 -30.68 -48.66 -37.39
N LEU A 902 -31.07 -47.59 -36.68
CA LEU A 902 -30.67 -47.31 -35.30
C LEU A 902 -31.43 -48.13 -34.25
N LYS A 903 -32.58 -48.73 -34.58
CA LYS A 903 -33.30 -49.68 -33.71
C LYS A 903 -32.80 -51.12 -33.85
N GLN A 904 -32.14 -51.47 -34.96
CA GLN A 904 -31.63 -52.83 -35.21
C GLN A 904 -30.21 -53.09 -34.69
N HIS A 905 -29.50 -52.09 -34.16
CA HIS A 905 -28.17 -52.26 -33.56
C HIS A 905 -28.15 -51.84 -32.07
N GLN A 906 -29.19 -52.24 -31.34
CA GLN A 906 -29.12 -52.40 -29.88
C GLN A 906 -28.43 -53.75 -29.60
N PRO A 907 -27.22 -53.81 -29.02
CA PRO A 907 -26.71 -55.05 -28.48
C PRO A 907 -27.59 -55.49 -27.30
N LEU A 908 -28.06 -56.72 -27.40
CA LEU A 908 -28.75 -57.49 -26.38
C LEU A 908 -28.05 -57.40 -25.02
N GLY A 909 -28.81 -57.00 -23.99
CA GLY A 909 -28.59 -57.48 -22.61
C GLY A 909 -28.29 -56.43 -21.55
N LEU A 910 -29.26 -55.60 -21.17
CA LEU A 910 -29.50 -55.14 -19.79
C LEU A 910 -30.93 -54.54 -19.72
N ASN A 911 -31.84 -55.28 -19.09
CA ASN A 911 -33.24 -54.91 -18.92
C ASN A 911 -33.36 -54.06 -17.64
N ILE A 912 -33.66 -52.76 -17.77
CA ILE A 912 -34.01 -51.90 -16.63
C ILE A 912 -35.41 -51.36 -16.89
N ASP A 913 -36.38 -51.91 -16.15
CA ASP A 913 -37.79 -51.52 -16.17
C ASP A 913 -37.98 -50.16 -15.46
N PRO A 914 -38.49 -49.12 -16.13
CA PRO A 914 -38.71 -47.80 -15.54
C PRO A 914 -39.93 -47.73 -14.60
N ASN A 915 -40.68 -48.82 -14.40
CA ASN A 915 -41.89 -48.84 -13.54
C ASN A 915 -41.71 -49.51 -12.16
N LYS A 916 -40.48 -49.81 -11.72
CA LYS A 916 -40.21 -50.22 -10.33
C LYS A 916 -39.43 -49.14 -9.59
N GLY A 917 -40.11 -48.46 -8.67
CA GLY A 917 -39.48 -47.57 -7.70
C GLY A 917 -38.48 -48.31 -6.79
N PRO A 918 -37.61 -47.57 -6.07
CA PRO A 918 -36.56 -48.17 -5.27
C PRO A 918 -37.17 -48.89 -4.06
N GLN A 919 -36.85 -50.17 -3.90
CA GLN A 919 -37.02 -50.87 -2.63
C GLN A 919 -35.65 -51.21 -2.05
N ILE A 920 -35.32 -50.47 -0.99
CA ILE A 920 -34.27 -50.58 0.05
C ILE A 920 -32.84 -50.84 -0.46
#